data_AF-A0A9X3F3C0-F1
#
_entry.id   AF-A0A9X3F3C0-F1
#
_cell.length_a   1.000
_cell.length_b   1.000
_cell.length_c   1.000
_cell.angle_alpha   90.00
_cell.angle_beta   90.00
_cell.angle_gamma   90.00
#
_symmetry.space_group_name_H-M   'P 1'
#
loop_
_entity.id
_entity.type
_entity.pdbx_description
1 polymer ?
#
loop_
_entity_poly.entity_id
_entity_poly.type
_entity_poly.pdbx_seq_one_letter_code
_entity_poly.pdbx_strand_id
1 'polypeptide(L)'
;MGTSNGDPTDGGGDCPSDAQFFETSVWTPILSKTCITCHNPEGLAKDTRMVLLAEGEEGWLEANFAAAKEVALDDDGGTSILLLKPTNQHPDMHKGGMVVTPDTEAYDALAQFVARSQGTFSCTGPDGEGAAGCDEGGAGVRRVRRLSHVEYNRTLRAVLGAPTELGLGFAADTVVQGYTNNAGALVVSGLLADQYRDAAEKIADLIVADLPTRLGCDPVADGEETCAHDFIARFGKQVYRRPLTADEQARYETLWKEAAAIEKFDGGIRWTIAAMLQSPGFLYRTELGEHAGEGIYELTPYELASELSYLIVGGPPDAELMAAADDGTLKDPDVLRMQATRLLAGADADATLHRFVDEWLHIDRLRTVPRDAMLYPELTPQIREAMLGETHRFVGDVYRGGGSLAELLTANYSFMTDELASYYGVEAGAGEPDPAGFKRADAASSAGLLTHGAVMTTHALPTSSSPIHRGKLVRERLLCQDMPPPPPALDTSPPPVDPGLSTRERYTQHSADATCAGCHARIDPIGFGFEHYDAIGRTRSMDGIHAIDATGEVLLTDNTNGPFDGADELAQLLAGSPDVEACYTLQWARYAVGSAAGSELKCVQDDLTAAFVEAEGRLDSLVLALVGTRFFRERGGAPSPGGDPTTGEDPTTGGETTTGDETTTSGGSTTGEPQPGPMTSPGIDVQITQDSKWEQGECNSVTVSNTTGAPIVWQVVIAMQGTIQNAWNAKYTQDAMHFVWTGEPYNAEVAAQGTTSFGFCILY
;
A
#
# COMPACT_ATOMS: atom_id res chain seq x y z
N MET A 1 33.77 -24.76 -55.30
CA MET A 1 34.43 -26.00 -54.82
C MET A 1 35.14 -25.68 -53.51
N GLY A 2 34.83 -26.42 -52.44
CA GLY A 2 35.54 -26.50 -51.14
C GLY A 2 35.33 -25.29 -50.21
N THR A 3 34.52 -25.33 -49.13
CA THR A 3 34.53 -26.08 -47.84
C THR A 3 35.67 -25.73 -46.88
N SER A 4 35.34 -25.18 -45.69
CA SER A 4 35.62 -25.83 -44.40
C SER A 4 34.90 -25.13 -43.22
N ASN A 5 34.38 -25.97 -42.32
CA ASN A 5 33.57 -25.73 -41.12
C ASN A 5 34.33 -25.11 -39.92
N GLY A 6 33.55 -24.65 -38.94
CA GLY A 6 33.84 -24.57 -37.49
C GLY A 6 33.01 -23.43 -36.87
N ASP A 7 32.24 -23.54 -35.79
CA ASP A 7 31.96 -24.56 -34.77
C ASP A 7 30.73 -24.02 -33.97
N PRO A 8 29.79 -24.83 -33.43
CA PRO A 8 28.61 -24.33 -32.72
C PRO A 8 28.81 -24.46 -31.21
N THR A 9 29.29 -23.40 -30.54
CA THR A 9 29.18 -23.24 -29.08
C THR A 9 29.25 -21.76 -28.70
N ASP A 10 28.10 -21.15 -28.45
CA ASP A 10 27.91 -20.23 -27.32
C ASP A 10 26.40 -20.11 -27.07
N GLY A 11 25.93 -20.76 -26.01
CA GLY A 11 24.58 -20.61 -25.52
C GLY A 11 24.50 -19.39 -24.62
N GLY A 12 24.19 -18.24 -25.21
CA GLY A 12 23.78 -17.01 -24.53
C GLY A 12 22.42 -16.60 -25.08
N GLY A 13 21.45 -16.32 -24.20
CA GLY A 13 20.05 -16.07 -24.57
C GLY A 13 19.89 -14.97 -25.62
N ASP A 14 19.27 -15.32 -26.75
CA ASP A 14 19.04 -14.42 -27.89
C ASP A 14 18.15 -13.23 -27.50
N CYS A 15 18.62 -12.02 -27.76
CA CYS A 15 17.78 -10.82 -27.73
C CYS A 15 16.69 -10.93 -28.82
N PRO A 16 15.39 -10.84 -28.47
CA PRO A 16 14.34 -10.96 -29.48
C PRO A 16 14.42 -9.81 -30.48
N SER A 17 14.16 -10.13 -31.75
CA SER A 17 13.99 -9.11 -32.79
C SER A 17 12.85 -8.15 -32.42
N ASP A 18 12.86 -6.92 -32.95
CA ASP A 18 11.81 -5.95 -32.64
C ASP A 18 10.40 -6.46 -32.99
N ALA A 19 10.29 -7.25 -34.06
CA ALA A 19 9.03 -7.89 -34.44
C ALA A 19 8.57 -8.94 -33.41
N GLN A 20 9.49 -9.78 -32.92
CA GLN A 20 9.19 -10.76 -31.87
C GLN A 20 8.81 -10.08 -30.56
N PHE A 21 9.58 -9.07 -30.14
CA PHE A 21 9.28 -8.30 -28.93
C PHE A 21 7.92 -7.60 -29.04
N PHE A 22 7.62 -7.00 -30.19
CA PHE A 22 6.31 -6.40 -30.43
C PHE A 22 5.20 -7.43 -30.31
N GLU A 23 5.30 -8.59 -30.96
CA GLU A 23 4.28 -9.63 -30.91
C GLU A 23 4.02 -10.10 -29.47
N THR A 24 5.08 -10.44 -28.72
CA THR A 24 4.96 -11.06 -27.40
C THR A 24 4.67 -10.07 -26.28
N SER A 25 5.26 -8.87 -26.35
CA SER A 25 5.31 -7.94 -25.21
C SER A 25 4.46 -6.69 -25.43
N VAL A 26 4.03 -6.39 -26.66
CA VAL A 26 3.24 -5.18 -26.97
C VAL A 26 1.86 -5.55 -27.54
N TRP A 27 1.84 -6.37 -28.58
CA TRP A 27 0.61 -6.75 -29.28
C TRP A 27 -0.29 -7.62 -28.40
N THR A 28 0.19 -8.80 -28.01
CA THR A 28 -0.60 -9.78 -27.26
C THR A 28 -1.09 -9.27 -25.90
N PRO A 29 -0.27 -8.58 -25.08
CA PRO A 29 -0.72 -8.12 -23.77
C PRO A 29 -1.47 -6.79 -23.79
N ILE A 30 -1.22 -5.91 -24.78
CA ILE A 30 -1.70 -4.52 -24.75
C ILE A 30 -2.57 -4.18 -25.96
N LEU A 31 -2.00 -4.15 -27.16
CA LEU A 31 -2.70 -3.57 -28.33
C LEU A 31 -3.90 -4.43 -28.77
N SER A 32 -3.76 -5.75 -28.76
CA SER A 32 -4.82 -6.70 -29.15
C SER A 32 -5.99 -6.75 -28.16
N LYS A 33 -5.76 -6.37 -26.90
CA LYS A 33 -6.77 -6.43 -25.83
C LYS A 33 -7.43 -5.08 -25.59
N THR A 34 -6.63 -4.02 -25.65
CA THR A 34 -7.05 -2.69 -25.19
C THR A 34 -7.20 -1.73 -26.36
N CYS A 35 -6.19 -1.59 -27.22
CA CYS A 35 -6.16 -0.53 -28.23
C CYS A 35 -6.99 -0.85 -29.49
N ILE A 36 -6.97 -2.10 -29.95
CA ILE A 36 -7.68 -2.52 -31.18
C ILE A 36 -9.20 -2.33 -31.09
N THR A 37 -9.76 -2.31 -29.87
CA THR A 37 -11.19 -2.05 -29.64
C THR A 37 -11.66 -0.74 -30.28
N CYS A 38 -10.78 0.28 -30.27
CA CYS A 38 -11.03 1.58 -30.89
C CYS A 38 -10.24 1.78 -32.20
N HIS A 39 -9.00 1.29 -32.26
CA HIS A 39 -8.06 1.48 -33.35
C HIS A 39 -8.17 0.35 -34.38
N ASN A 40 -9.30 0.24 -35.06
CA ASN A 40 -9.51 -0.70 -36.16
C ASN A 40 -10.26 -0.01 -37.32
N PRO A 41 -10.35 -0.61 -38.53
CA PRO A 41 -10.95 0.04 -39.70
C PRO A 41 -12.39 0.51 -39.51
N GLU A 42 -13.13 -0.10 -38.59
CA GLU A 42 -14.53 0.24 -38.28
C GLU A 42 -14.70 0.96 -36.94
N GLY A 43 -13.62 1.07 -36.15
CA GLY A 43 -13.62 1.57 -34.79
C GLY A 43 -13.70 3.09 -34.66
N LEU A 44 -13.90 3.56 -33.42
CA LEU A 44 -14.02 4.99 -33.10
C LEU A 44 -12.76 5.80 -33.43
N ALA A 45 -11.61 5.15 -33.57
CA ALA A 45 -10.32 5.75 -33.89
C ALA A 45 -9.83 5.40 -35.31
N LYS A 46 -10.73 4.99 -36.23
CA LYS A 46 -10.39 4.66 -37.62
C LYS A 46 -9.72 5.80 -38.42
N ASP A 47 -9.97 7.05 -38.01
CA ASP A 47 -9.39 8.25 -38.65
C ASP A 47 -8.05 8.66 -38.01
N THR A 48 -7.50 7.84 -37.11
CA THR A 48 -6.19 8.08 -36.48
C THR A 48 -5.06 7.43 -37.27
N ARG A 49 -3.81 7.80 -36.94
CA ARG A 49 -2.60 7.21 -37.54
C ARG A 49 -2.34 5.77 -37.11
N MET A 50 -2.99 5.29 -36.05
CA MET A 50 -2.90 3.90 -35.61
C MET A 50 -4.20 3.19 -35.94
N VAL A 51 -4.18 2.36 -36.98
CA VAL A 51 -5.30 1.49 -37.36
C VAL A 51 -4.77 0.06 -37.38
N LEU A 52 -5.28 -0.77 -36.48
CA LEU A 52 -4.84 -2.14 -36.23
C LEU A 52 -5.81 -3.12 -36.91
N LEU A 53 -5.24 -4.13 -37.56
CA LEU A 53 -5.95 -5.23 -38.21
C LEU A 53 -6.17 -6.38 -37.22
N ALA A 54 -7.27 -7.11 -37.38
CA ALA A 54 -7.60 -8.23 -36.51
C ALA A 54 -6.70 -9.44 -36.77
N GLU A 55 -6.50 -10.27 -35.75
CA GLU A 55 -5.76 -11.53 -35.88
C GLU A 55 -6.47 -12.44 -36.89
N GLY A 56 -5.74 -12.83 -37.94
CA GLY A 56 -6.26 -13.66 -39.04
C GLY A 56 -6.38 -12.95 -40.39
N GLU A 57 -6.20 -11.63 -40.45
CA GLU A 57 -6.06 -10.90 -41.72
C GLU A 57 -4.65 -11.08 -42.34
N GLU A 58 -4.54 -11.10 -43.67
CA GLU A 58 -3.22 -11.32 -44.30
C GLU A 58 -2.25 -10.17 -43.99
N GLY A 59 -1.11 -10.49 -43.36
CA GLY A 59 -0.10 -9.50 -42.96
C GLY A 59 -0.46 -8.62 -41.76
N TRP A 60 -1.43 -9.05 -40.93
CA TRP A 60 -1.93 -8.27 -39.80
C TRP A 60 -0.81 -7.85 -38.83
N LEU A 61 0.13 -8.75 -38.51
CA LEU A 61 1.16 -8.50 -37.51
C LEU A 61 2.17 -7.46 -38.01
N GLU A 62 2.61 -7.57 -39.27
CA GLU A 62 3.50 -6.59 -39.89
C GLU A 62 2.84 -5.22 -40.03
N ALA A 63 1.55 -5.19 -40.40
CA ALA A 63 0.78 -3.95 -40.50
C ALA A 63 0.62 -3.26 -39.13
N ASN A 64 0.31 -4.04 -38.09
CA ASN A 64 0.13 -3.52 -36.73
C ASN A 64 1.44 -3.06 -36.12
N PHE A 65 2.54 -3.81 -36.36
CA PHE A 65 3.89 -3.39 -35.99
C PHE A 65 4.23 -2.03 -36.62
N ALA A 66 3.96 -1.86 -37.92
CA ALA A 66 4.22 -0.62 -38.62
C ALA A 66 3.38 0.55 -38.09
N ALA A 67 2.08 0.34 -37.87
CA ALA A 67 1.18 1.35 -37.33
C ALA A 67 1.58 1.78 -35.90
N ALA A 68 1.91 0.83 -35.03
CA ALA A 68 2.37 1.12 -33.68
C ALA A 68 3.73 1.85 -33.70
N LYS A 69 4.66 1.40 -34.56
CA LYS A 69 5.98 2.03 -34.73
C LYS A 69 5.86 3.47 -35.24
N GLU A 70 4.93 3.76 -36.13
CA GLU A 70 4.67 5.12 -36.62
C GLU A 70 4.30 6.06 -35.47
N VAL A 71 3.42 5.62 -34.57
CA VAL A 71 3.04 6.41 -33.38
C VAL A 71 4.16 6.45 -32.34
N ALA A 72 4.94 5.38 -32.22
CA ALA A 72 6.11 5.32 -31.33
C ALA A 72 7.17 6.37 -31.70
N LEU A 73 7.34 6.64 -32.99
CA LEU A 73 8.31 7.58 -33.53
C LEU A 73 7.85 9.03 -33.51
N ASP A 74 6.57 9.29 -33.27
CA ASP A 74 6.04 10.64 -33.10
C ASP A 74 6.23 11.08 -31.65
N ASP A 75 6.75 12.29 -31.44
CA ASP A 75 7.00 12.84 -30.10
C ASP A 75 6.32 14.20 -29.91
N ASP A 76 5.97 14.48 -28.65
CA ASP A 76 5.57 15.80 -28.18
C ASP A 76 6.39 16.11 -26.92
N GLY A 77 7.12 17.23 -26.92
CA GLY A 77 8.03 17.58 -25.83
C GLY A 77 9.14 16.55 -25.56
N GLY A 78 9.55 15.76 -26.58
CA GLY A 78 10.59 14.73 -26.44
C GLY A 78 10.12 13.41 -25.85
N THR A 79 8.82 13.23 -25.62
CA THR A 79 8.23 11.94 -25.20
C THR A 79 7.32 11.42 -26.31
N SER A 80 7.39 10.11 -26.58
CA SER A 80 6.60 9.49 -27.63
C SER A 80 5.09 9.64 -27.39
N ILE A 81 4.33 9.93 -28.45
CA ILE A 81 2.87 9.94 -28.44
C ILE A 81 2.29 8.58 -28.01
N LEU A 82 2.99 7.49 -28.30
CA LEU A 82 2.61 6.14 -27.88
C LEU A 82 2.73 5.95 -26.35
N LEU A 83 3.48 6.81 -25.67
CA LEU A 83 3.53 6.85 -24.20
C LEU A 83 2.57 7.91 -23.66
N LEU A 84 2.55 9.12 -24.24
CA LEU A 84 1.78 10.25 -23.71
C LEU A 84 0.27 10.08 -23.86
N LYS A 85 -0.23 9.56 -24.99
CA LYS A 85 -1.68 9.44 -25.19
C LYS A 85 -2.27 8.30 -24.36
N PRO A 86 -1.76 7.06 -24.42
CA PRO A 86 -2.31 5.98 -23.61
C PRO A 86 -2.31 6.25 -22.10
N THR A 87 -1.34 7.01 -21.58
CA THR A 87 -1.27 7.44 -20.17
C THR A 87 -2.00 8.74 -19.88
N ASN A 88 -2.64 9.34 -20.88
CA ASN A 88 -3.38 10.60 -20.76
C ASN A 88 -2.54 11.80 -20.32
N GLN A 89 -1.22 11.74 -20.56
CA GLN A 89 -0.24 12.79 -20.27
C GLN A 89 -0.04 13.75 -21.46
N HIS A 90 -0.57 13.43 -22.64
CA HIS A 90 -0.59 14.33 -23.79
C HIS A 90 -1.57 15.50 -23.57
N PRO A 91 -1.27 16.75 -23.97
CA PRO A 91 -2.17 17.90 -23.84
C PRO A 91 -3.56 17.71 -24.47
N ASP A 92 -3.62 17.08 -25.65
CA ASP A 92 -4.90 16.72 -26.30
C ASP A 92 -5.63 15.53 -25.66
N MET A 93 -5.02 14.90 -24.65
CA MET A 93 -5.48 13.68 -23.99
C MET A 93 -5.71 12.52 -24.98
N HIS A 94 -6.00 11.33 -24.46
CA HIS A 94 -6.53 10.26 -25.29
C HIS A 94 -8.05 10.23 -25.17
N LYS A 95 -8.75 10.27 -26.31
CA LYS A 95 -10.23 10.39 -26.33
C LYS A 95 -10.94 9.22 -25.64
N GLY A 96 -10.29 8.06 -25.55
CA GLY A 96 -10.78 6.90 -24.81
C GLY A 96 -10.44 6.90 -23.31
N GLY A 97 -9.89 8.00 -22.78
CA GLY A 97 -9.32 8.06 -21.43
C GLY A 97 -7.94 7.42 -21.35
N MET A 98 -7.42 7.32 -20.12
CA MET A 98 -6.20 6.58 -19.81
C MET A 98 -6.46 5.09 -20.08
N VAL A 99 -5.67 4.51 -20.98
CA VAL A 99 -5.78 3.10 -21.39
C VAL A 99 -4.54 2.28 -21.01
N VAL A 100 -3.46 2.96 -20.58
CA VAL A 100 -2.27 2.36 -19.97
C VAL A 100 -1.88 3.21 -18.76
N THR A 101 -1.65 2.58 -17.62
CA THR A 101 -1.23 3.26 -16.38
C THR A 101 0.30 3.38 -16.35
N PRO A 102 0.88 4.55 -16.03
CA PRO A 102 2.32 4.68 -15.77
C PRO A 102 2.82 3.67 -14.72
N ASP A 103 4.10 3.32 -14.76
CA ASP A 103 4.77 2.43 -13.80
C ASP A 103 4.17 1.00 -13.73
N THR A 104 3.62 0.51 -14.85
CA THR A 104 3.14 -0.87 -15.01
C THR A 104 3.95 -1.61 -16.08
N GLU A 105 3.92 -2.93 -16.07
CA GLU A 105 4.58 -3.75 -17.10
C GLU A 105 4.10 -3.40 -18.52
N ALA A 106 2.84 -3.01 -18.67
CA ALA A 106 2.30 -2.55 -19.94
C ALA A 106 2.94 -1.22 -20.41
N TYR A 107 3.16 -0.29 -19.47
CA TYR A 107 3.88 0.95 -19.77
C TYR A 107 5.35 0.67 -20.13
N ASP A 108 6.03 -0.19 -19.35
CA ASP A 108 7.44 -0.53 -19.58
C ASP A 108 7.63 -1.22 -20.93
N ALA A 109 6.73 -2.12 -21.32
CA ALA A 109 6.77 -2.78 -22.62
C ALA A 109 6.55 -1.79 -23.77
N LEU A 110 5.66 -0.80 -23.62
CA LEU A 110 5.50 0.28 -24.60
C LEU A 110 6.71 1.21 -24.63
N ALA A 111 7.30 1.55 -23.49
CA ALA A 111 8.50 2.39 -23.39
C ALA A 111 9.70 1.71 -24.05
N GLN A 112 9.87 0.41 -23.83
CA GLN A 112 10.89 -0.39 -24.50
C GLN A 112 10.62 -0.50 -26.00
N PHE A 113 9.36 -0.66 -26.42
CA PHE A 113 9.00 -0.66 -27.84
C PHE A 113 9.29 0.69 -28.51
N VAL A 114 9.05 1.80 -27.81
CA VAL A 114 9.42 3.15 -28.25
C VAL A 114 10.93 3.27 -28.39
N ALA A 115 11.70 2.85 -27.39
CA ALA A 115 13.16 2.87 -27.44
C ALA A 115 13.71 2.00 -28.60
N ARG A 116 13.13 0.82 -28.82
CA ARG A 116 13.44 -0.05 -29.97
C ARG A 116 13.09 0.63 -31.29
N SER A 117 11.92 1.26 -31.36
CA SER A 117 11.44 1.98 -32.55
C SER A 117 12.33 3.16 -32.90
N GLN A 118 12.80 3.90 -31.89
CA GLN A 118 13.71 5.06 -32.00
C GLN A 118 15.18 4.66 -32.21
N GLY A 119 15.51 3.37 -32.09
CA GLY A 119 16.89 2.87 -32.19
C GLY A 119 17.77 3.26 -30.99
N THR A 120 17.16 3.65 -29.87
CA THR A 120 17.84 3.97 -28.60
C THR A 120 17.94 2.75 -27.67
N PHE A 121 17.26 1.65 -28.00
CA PHE A 121 17.37 0.38 -27.29
C PHE A 121 18.61 -0.42 -27.72
N SER A 122 19.39 -0.85 -26.74
CA SER A 122 20.52 -1.78 -26.94
C SER A 122 20.28 -3.05 -26.13
N CYS A 123 20.46 -4.21 -26.75
CA CYS A 123 20.44 -5.51 -26.05
C CYS A 123 21.61 -5.67 -25.08
N THR A 124 22.66 -4.87 -25.25
CA THR A 124 23.78 -4.71 -24.31
C THR A 124 23.64 -3.32 -23.71
N GLY A 125 22.84 -3.19 -22.64
CA GLY A 125 22.71 -1.92 -21.94
C GLY A 125 24.08 -1.34 -21.53
N PRO A 126 24.21 -0.01 -21.39
CA PRO A 126 25.34 0.57 -20.66
C PRO A 126 25.16 0.17 -19.19
N ASP A 127 26.03 -0.73 -18.72
CA ASP A 127 26.07 -1.32 -17.39
C ASP A 127 24.74 -1.95 -16.92
N GLY A 128 24.78 -3.27 -16.76
CA GLY A 128 23.68 -4.08 -16.27
C GLY A 128 23.31 -3.76 -14.83
N GLU A 129 22.54 -2.69 -14.63
CA GLU A 129 21.62 -2.53 -13.51
C GLU A 129 20.26 -2.13 -14.09
N GLY A 130 19.28 -3.04 -13.99
CA GLY A 130 17.88 -2.69 -14.19
C GLY A 130 17.01 -3.67 -14.99
N ALA A 131 17.59 -4.71 -15.60
CA ALA A 131 16.86 -5.89 -16.04
C ALA A 131 17.70 -7.14 -15.74
N ALA A 132 18.07 -7.31 -14.48
CA ALA A 132 18.56 -8.58 -13.99
C ALA A 132 17.38 -9.56 -14.04
N GLY A 133 17.43 -10.55 -14.93
CA GLY A 133 16.97 -11.87 -14.50
C GLY A 133 17.73 -12.15 -13.21
N CYS A 134 17.02 -12.55 -12.15
CA CYS A 134 17.52 -12.68 -10.78
C CYS A 134 19.01 -13.10 -10.73
N ASP A 135 19.92 -12.13 -10.70
CA ASP A 135 21.32 -12.41 -10.43
C ASP A 135 21.38 -12.62 -8.91
N GLU A 136 21.25 -13.89 -8.53
CA GLU A 136 21.65 -14.47 -7.25
C GLU A 136 21.00 -13.87 -5.97
N GLY A 137 19.74 -14.24 -5.68
CA GLY A 137 19.15 -14.14 -4.33
C GLY A 137 19.23 -12.75 -3.68
N GLY A 138 18.76 -11.72 -4.40
CA GLY A 138 19.08 -10.31 -4.18
C GLY A 138 18.79 -9.74 -2.78
N ALA A 139 19.72 -8.90 -2.33
CA ALA A 139 19.59 -8.05 -1.15
C ALA A 139 18.48 -6.99 -1.36
N GLY A 140 17.73 -6.63 -0.31
CA GLY A 140 16.62 -5.68 -0.41
C GLY A 140 17.05 -4.21 -0.61
N VAL A 141 16.12 -3.27 -0.75
CA VAL A 141 16.48 -1.85 -0.88
C VAL A 141 16.75 -1.19 0.47
N ARG A 142 17.81 -0.37 0.55
CA ARG A 142 18.10 0.42 1.75
C ARG A 142 17.01 1.46 1.96
N ARG A 143 16.41 1.51 3.15
CA ARG A 143 15.35 2.48 3.45
C ARG A 143 15.25 2.84 4.93
N VAL A 144 14.43 3.86 5.20
CA VAL A 144 13.88 4.14 6.53
C VAL A 144 12.37 4.02 6.43
N ARG A 145 11.76 3.34 7.40
CA ARG A 145 10.33 3.02 7.39
C ARG A 145 9.66 3.66 8.59
N ARG A 146 8.75 4.61 8.37
CA ARG A 146 7.95 5.17 9.44
C ARG A 146 7.11 4.07 10.07
N LEU A 147 7.01 4.05 11.39
CA LEU A 147 6.07 3.19 12.09
C LEU A 147 4.64 3.52 11.66
N SER A 148 3.88 2.52 11.24
CA SER A 148 2.43 2.70 11.04
C SER A 148 1.75 3.03 12.38
N HIS A 149 0.53 3.55 12.40
CA HIS A 149 -0.12 3.92 13.67
C HIS A 149 -0.32 2.73 14.62
N VAL A 150 -0.57 1.54 14.05
CA VAL A 150 -0.64 0.29 14.82
C VAL A 150 0.72 -0.04 15.44
N GLU A 151 1.80 0.05 14.67
CA GLU A 151 3.17 -0.20 15.14
C GLU A 151 3.62 0.83 16.20
N TYR A 152 3.26 2.09 16.00
CA TYR A 152 3.48 3.19 16.96
C TYR A 152 2.79 2.88 18.31
N ASN A 153 1.50 2.52 18.29
CA ASN A 153 0.76 2.17 19.50
C ASN A 153 1.33 0.92 20.20
N ARG A 154 1.71 -0.12 19.44
CA ARG A 154 2.35 -1.32 20.00
C ARG A 154 3.72 -1.02 20.62
N THR A 155 4.49 -0.13 20.01
CA THR A 155 5.76 0.36 20.56
C THR A 155 5.57 1.10 21.86
N LEU A 156 4.62 2.04 21.90
CA LEU A 156 4.28 2.74 23.14
C LEU A 156 3.70 1.81 24.20
N ARG A 157 2.91 0.79 23.83
CA ARG A 157 2.43 -0.24 24.78
C ARG A 157 3.60 -0.95 25.46
N ALA A 158 4.65 -1.31 24.72
CA ALA A 158 5.83 -1.93 25.30
C ALA A 158 6.60 -0.98 26.24
N VAL A 159 6.65 0.31 25.91
CA VAL A 159 7.29 1.35 26.76
C VAL A 159 6.49 1.60 28.04
N LEU A 160 5.18 1.76 27.92
CA LEU A 160 4.28 2.11 29.01
C LEU A 160 3.91 0.91 29.89
N GLY A 161 3.96 -0.31 29.35
CA GLY A 161 3.41 -1.51 30.00
C GLY A 161 1.88 -1.55 30.02
N ALA A 162 1.20 -0.68 29.26
CA ALA A 162 -0.25 -0.59 29.15
C ALA A 162 -0.67 -0.21 27.72
N PRO A 163 -1.86 -0.65 27.24
CA PRO A 163 -2.36 -0.26 25.92
C PRO A 163 -2.51 1.26 25.77
N THR A 164 -2.32 1.75 24.55
CA THR A 164 -2.57 3.14 24.17
C THR A 164 -3.26 3.20 22.82
N GLU A 165 -4.13 4.18 22.65
CA GLU A 165 -4.89 4.43 21.42
C GLU A 165 -4.58 5.80 20.83
N LEU A 166 -3.49 6.46 21.26
CA LEU A 166 -3.13 7.80 20.80
C LEU A 166 -2.98 7.87 19.27
N GLY A 167 -2.37 6.84 18.68
CA GLY A 167 -2.20 6.75 17.23
C GLY A 167 -3.51 6.65 16.44
N LEU A 168 -4.63 6.27 17.07
CA LEU A 168 -5.94 6.25 16.38
C LEU A 168 -6.49 7.66 16.12
N GLY A 169 -5.98 8.68 16.83
CA GLY A 169 -6.36 10.08 16.63
C GLY A 169 -5.55 10.80 15.55
N PHE A 170 -4.58 10.13 14.93
CA PHE A 170 -3.72 10.73 13.92
C PHE A 170 -4.43 10.80 12.56
N ALA A 171 -3.92 11.64 11.65
CA ALA A 171 -4.28 11.56 10.24
C ALA A 171 -4.05 10.13 9.74
N ALA A 172 -4.95 9.55 8.94
CA ALA A 172 -4.89 8.14 8.57
C ALA A 172 -3.61 7.79 7.79
N ASP A 173 -3.12 6.56 7.96
CA ASP A 173 -2.03 6.03 7.15
C ASP A 173 -2.48 5.85 5.69
N THR A 174 -1.62 6.21 4.75
CA THR A 174 -1.86 5.93 3.32
C THR A 174 -1.93 4.44 3.08
N VAL A 175 -3.03 3.97 2.47
CA VAL A 175 -3.23 2.57 2.12
C VAL A 175 -2.71 2.32 0.70
N VAL A 176 -1.76 1.42 0.55
CA VAL A 176 -1.22 1.00 -0.76
C VAL A 176 -1.46 -0.48 -0.93
N GLN A 177 -2.13 -0.86 -2.02
CA GLN A 177 -2.49 -2.25 -2.29
C GLN A 177 -3.18 -2.95 -1.10
N GLY A 178 -3.96 -2.19 -0.32
CA GLY A 178 -4.70 -2.68 0.85
C GLY A 178 -3.95 -2.62 2.18
N TYR A 179 -2.65 -2.33 2.19
CA TYR A 179 -1.85 -2.33 3.41
C TYR A 179 -1.48 -0.93 3.87
N THR A 180 -1.43 -0.74 5.19
CA THR A 180 -1.14 0.56 5.84
C THR A 180 0.34 0.75 6.21
N ASN A 181 1.20 -0.18 5.82
CA ASN A 181 2.59 -0.24 6.28
C ASN A 181 3.62 0.03 5.17
N ASN A 182 3.21 0.64 4.04
CA ASN A 182 4.08 0.85 2.89
C ASN A 182 5.14 1.94 3.13
N ALA A 183 6.42 1.58 3.08
CA ALA A 183 7.53 2.47 3.42
C ALA A 183 7.62 3.73 2.55
N GLY A 184 7.30 3.64 1.26
CA GLY A 184 7.32 4.77 0.32
C GLY A 184 6.16 5.74 0.49
N ALA A 185 5.02 5.27 1.02
CA ALA A 185 3.82 6.07 1.18
C ALA A 185 3.66 6.70 2.57
N LEU A 186 4.29 6.14 3.61
CA LEU A 186 4.19 6.63 4.98
C LEU A 186 5.11 7.83 5.24
N VAL A 187 4.66 9.02 4.83
CA VAL A 187 5.35 10.30 5.05
C VAL A 187 4.85 11.06 6.27
N VAL A 188 5.70 11.91 6.86
CA VAL A 188 5.30 12.80 7.96
C VAL A 188 4.89 14.16 7.38
N SER A 189 3.59 14.43 7.37
CA SER A 189 3.06 15.75 7.04
C SER A 189 3.20 16.73 8.23
N GLY A 190 3.01 18.03 7.98
CA GLY A 190 3.02 19.03 9.07
C GLY A 190 1.97 18.73 10.16
N LEU A 191 0.77 18.32 9.76
CA LEU A 191 -0.29 17.90 10.70
C LEU A 191 0.15 16.70 11.54
N LEU A 192 0.75 15.69 10.90
CA LEU A 192 1.17 14.49 11.60
C LEU A 192 2.35 14.78 12.55
N ALA A 193 3.25 15.69 12.18
CA ALA A 193 4.31 16.16 13.07
C ALA A 193 3.75 16.84 14.34
N ASP A 194 2.73 17.70 14.20
CA ASP A 194 2.05 18.31 15.35
C ASP A 194 1.36 17.26 16.22
N GLN A 195 0.70 16.26 15.60
CA GLN A 195 0.07 15.16 16.32
C GLN A 195 1.09 14.30 17.09
N TYR A 196 2.26 14.05 16.50
CA TYR A 196 3.36 13.35 17.19
C TYR A 196 3.93 14.14 18.35
N ARG A 197 4.08 15.47 18.22
CA ARG A 197 4.49 16.33 19.34
C ARG A 197 3.49 16.22 20.49
N ASP A 198 2.21 16.43 20.21
CA ASP A 198 1.16 16.41 21.23
C ASP A 198 1.06 15.03 21.91
N ALA A 199 1.24 13.95 21.15
CA ALA A 199 1.30 12.60 21.70
C ALA A 199 2.55 12.38 22.56
N ALA A 200 3.73 12.81 22.10
CA ALA A 200 4.98 12.67 22.82
C ALA A 200 4.96 13.39 24.18
N GLU A 201 4.40 14.59 24.24
CA GLU A 201 4.23 15.33 25.49
C GLU A 201 3.29 14.61 26.47
N LYS A 202 2.14 14.11 25.98
CA LYS A 202 1.21 13.33 26.80
C LYS A 202 1.84 12.05 27.34
N ILE A 203 2.63 11.35 26.52
CA ILE A 203 3.35 10.15 26.95
C ILE A 203 4.43 10.49 27.98
N ALA A 204 5.16 11.59 27.78
CA ALA A 204 6.13 12.06 28.76
C ALA A 204 5.48 12.35 30.12
N ASP A 205 4.32 13.01 30.12
CA ASP A 205 3.52 13.26 31.33
C ASP A 205 3.11 11.96 32.04
N LEU A 206 2.66 10.95 31.27
CA LEU A 206 2.29 9.64 31.82
C LEU A 206 3.47 8.90 32.45
N ILE A 207 4.65 8.94 31.82
CA ILE A 207 5.86 8.29 32.34
C ILE A 207 6.35 9.02 33.59
N VAL A 208 6.34 10.35 33.59
CA VAL A 208 6.80 11.15 34.73
C VAL A 208 5.89 11.02 35.94
N ALA A 209 4.57 10.81 35.74
CA ALA A 209 3.64 10.56 36.84
C ALA A 209 3.99 9.31 37.68
N ASP A 210 4.76 8.37 37.12
CA ASP A 210 5.25 7.15 37.76
C ASP A 210 6.79 7.07 37.73
N LEU A 211 7.47 8.22 37.67
CA LEU A 211 8.91 8.29 37.48
C LEU A 211 9.74 7.49 38.50
N PRO A 212 9.41 7.46 39.82
CA PRO A 212 10.19 6.71 40.80
C PRO A 212 10.30 5.20 40.51
N THR A 213 9.29 4.59 39.87
CA THR A 213 9.32 3.16 39.52
C THR A 213 10.08 2.90 38.20
N ARG A 214 10.28 3.94 37.39
CA ARG A 214 10.90 3.89 36.06
C ARG A 214 12.39 4.26 36.06
N LEU A 215 12.82 5.11 36.99
CA LEU A 215 14.20 5.62 37.09
C LEU A 215 15.25 4.54 37.34
N GLY A 216 14.96 3.59 38.24
CA GLY A 216 15.93 2.57 38.65
C GLY A 216 17.08 3.07 39.54
N CYS A 217 17.03 4.33 39.99
CA CYS A 217 17.99 4.97 40.88
C CYS A 217 17.30 6.03 41.75
N ASP A 218 17.97 6.52 42.80
CA ASP A 218 17.53 7.65 43.62
C ASP A 218 18.33 8.91 43.24
N PRO A 219 17.72 9.92 42.59
CA PRO A 219 18.45 11.11 42.12
C PRO A 219 19.08 11.94 43.26
N VAL A 220 18.58 11.82 44.49
CA VAL A 220 19.13 12.52 45.66
C VAL A 220 20.33 11.77 46.23
N ALA A 221 20.23 10.43 46.32
CA ALA A 221 21.28 9.60 46.91
C ALA A 221 22.41 9.27 45.93
N ASP A 222 22.07 8.97 44.68
CA ASP A 222 22.98 8.50 43.63
C ASP A 222 23.50 9.65 42.75
N GLY A 223 22.81 10.80 42.77
CA GLY A 223 23.16 12.01 42.03
C GLY A 223 22.38 12.17 40.73
N GLU A 224 21.83 13.38 40.53
CA GLU A 224 20.94 13.69 39.41
C GLU A 224 21.58 13.42 38.03
N GLU A 225 22.84 13.83 37.81
CA GLU A 225 23.50 13.64 36.50
C GLU A 225 23.69 12.16 36.16
N THR A 226 24.08 11.32 37.12
CA THR A 226 24.24 9.86 36.92
C THR A 226 22.89 9.19 36.68
N CYS A 227 21.88 9.54 37.47
CA CYS A 227 20.53 9.04 37.28
C CYS A 227 19.94 9.39 35.90
N ALA A 228 20.14 10.63 35.46
CA ALA A 228 19.68 11.06 34.14
C ALA A 228 20.44 10.34 33.03
N HIS A 229 21.76 10.20 33.12
CA HIS A 229 22.58 9.44 32.17
C HIS A 229 22.03 8.01 31.97
N ASP A 230 21.86 7.26 33.06
CA ASP A 230 21.40 5.87 33.03
C ASP A 230 19.95 5.76 32.52
N PHE A 231 19.07 6.69 32.91
CA PHE A 231 17.71 6.74 32.41
C PHE A 231 17.68 6.99 30.89
N ILE A 232 18.40 8.00 30.42
CA ILE A 232 18.47 8.39 29.00
C ILE A 232 19.00 7.23 28.16
N ALA A 233 20.05 6.55 28.62
CA ALA A 233 20.62 5.40 27.91
C ALA A 233 19.64 4.23 27.82
N ARG A 234 18.99 3.86 28.93
CA ARG A 234 18.01 2.75 28.96
C ARG A 234 16.75 3.07 28.15
N PHE A 235 16.18 4.26 28.35
CA PHE A 235 14.97 4.69 27.66
C PHE A 235 15.24 4.86 26.16
N GLY A 236 16.33 5.54 25.80
CA GLY A 236 16.77 5.69 24.42
C GLY A 236 16.95 4.35 23.71
N LYS A 237 17.58 3.38 24.36
CA LYS A 237 17.71 2.02 23.80
C LYS A 237 16.36 1.35 23.54
N GLN A 238 15.40 1.53 24.43
CA GLN A 238 14.06 0.97 24.26
C GLN A 238 13.31 1.63 23.10
N VAL A 239 13.33 2.96 23.01
CA VAL A 239 12.56 3.68 21.98
C VAL A 239 13.24 3.70 20.61
N TYR A 240 14.57 3.62 20.54
CA TYR A 240 15.30 3.56 19.26
C TYR A 240 15.60 2.13 18.83
N ARG A 241 15.35 1.15 19.70
CA ARG A 241 15.61 -0.28 19.47
C ARG A 241 17.09 -0.60 19.20
N ARG A 242 17.98 0.30 19.60
CA ARG A 242 19.44 0.18 19.59
C ARG A 242 20.04 1.11 20.64
N PRO A 243 21.25 0.84 21.16
CA PRO A 243 21.97 1.82 21.97
C PRO A 243 22.05 3.19 21.28
N LEU A 244 21.94 4.25 22.08
CA LEU A 244 22.23 5.60 21.61
C LEU A 244 23.70 5.70 21.22
N THR A 245 24.00 6.46 20.17
CA THR A 245 25.38 6.87 19.90
C THR A 245 25.86 7.83 20.99
N ALA A 246 27.18 7.99 21.11
CA ALA A 246 27.76 8.93 22.09
C ALA A 246 27.23 10.36 21.89
N ASP A 247 27.06 10.79 20.63
CA ASP A 247 26.54 12.12 20.31
C ASP A 247 25.04 12.24 20.62
N GLU A 248 24.24 11.19 20.39
CA GLU A 248 22.84 11.16 20.78
C GLU A 248 22.69 11.27 22.30
N GLN A 249 23.45 10.48 23.06
CA GLN A 249 23.45 10.52 24.52
C GLN A 249 23.80 11.93 25.02
N ALA A 250 24.90 12.52 24.54
CA ALA A 250 25.34 13.85 24.96
C ALA A 250 24.32 14.95 24.62
N ARG A 251 23.64 14.86 23.46
CA ARG A 251 22.56 15.79 23.10
C ARG A 251 21.39 15.72 24.07
N TYR A 252 20.94 14.52 24.45
CA TYR A 252 19.83 14.37 25.38
C TYR A 252 20.18 14.72 26.82
N GLU A 253 21.43 14.50 27.24
CA GLU A 253 21.92 14.98 28.55
C GLU A 253 21.98 16.50 28.61
N THR A 254 22.39 17.15 27.52
CA THR A 254 22.39 18.61 27.41
C THR A 254 20.98 19.15 27.53
N LEU A 255 20.03 18.58 26.75
CA LEU A 255 18.61 18.95 26.83
C LEU A 255 18.05 18.76 28.24
N TRP A 256 18.31 17.60 28.86
CA TRP A 256 17.89 17.33 30.23
C TRP A 256 18.42 18.39 31.20
N LYS A 257 19.70 18.75 31.11
CA LYS A 257 20.35 19.72 32.00
C LYS A 257 19.74 21.11 31.88
N GLU A 258 19.46 21.55 30.66
CA GLU A 258 18.81 22.85 30.39
C GLU A 258 17.38 22.88 30.92
N ALA A 259 16.60 21.84 30.66
CA ALA A 259 15.23 21.74 31.16
C ALA A 259 15.17 21.59 32.69
N ALA A 260 16.06 20.79 33.28
CA ALA A 260 16.12 20.57 34.74
C ALA A 260 16.52 21.83 35.52
N ALA A 261 17.29 22.73 34.91
CA ALA A 261 17.61 24.03 35.52
C ALA A 261 16.34 24.88 35.79
N ILE A 262 15.29 24.69 34.98
CA ILE A 262 14.02 25.42 35.05
C ILE A 262 12.97 24.60 35.82
N GLU A 263 12.75 23.36 35.41
CA GLU A 263 11.62 22.52 35.85
C GLU A 263 12.03 21.39 36.81
N LYS A 264 13.27 21.42 37.31
CA LYS A 264 13.86 20.38 38.18
C LYS A 264 14.01 19.04 37.46
N PHE A 265 14.54 18.05 38.17
CA PHE A 265 14.87 16.74 37.65
C PHE A 265 13.76 16.13 36.78
N ASP A 266 12.52 16.08 37.32
CA ASP A 266 11.36 15.48 36.65
C ASP A 266 11.01 16.20 35.33
N GLY A 267 11.06 17.53 35.31
CA GLY A 267 10.82 18.31 34.10
C GLY A 267 11.93 18.12 33.06
N GLY A 268 13.17 17.97 33.50
CA GLY A 268 14.28 17.55 32.64
C GLY A 268 14.01 16.22 31.96
N ILE A 269 13.55 15.22 32.72
CA ILE A 269 13.20 13.90 32.18
C ILE A 269 12.01 13.98 31.23
N ARG A 270 10.97 14.74 31.58
CA ARG A 270 9.78 14.97 30.74
C ARG A 270 10.16 15.44 29.34
N TRP A 271 10.93 16.53 29.25
CA TRP A 271 11.29 17.12 27.96
C TRP A 271 12.24 16.23 27.15
N THR A 272 13.11 15.48 27.81
CA THR A 272 13.95 14.48 27.14
C THR A 272 13.13 13.33 26.56
N ILE A 273 12.15 12.80 27.28
CA ILE A 273 11.23 11.77 26.76
C ILE A 273 10.47 12.32 25.54
N ALA A 274 9.88 13.52 25.68
CA ALA A 274 9.11 14.14 24.61
C ALA A 274 9.96 14.35 23.35
N ALA A 275 11.22 14.77 23.50
CA ALA A 275 12.14 14.94 22.38
C ALA A 275 12.53 13.61 21.72
N MET A 276 12.77 12.55 22.49
CA MET A 276 13.08 11.22 21.94
C MET A 276 11.91 10.62 21.16
N LEU A 277 10.67 10.78 21.65
CA LEU A 277 9.47 10.26 20.99
C LEU A 277 9.05 11.06 19.73
N GLN A 278 9.69 12.18 19.45
CA GLN A 278 9.53 12.95 18.19
C GLN A 278 10.68 12.71 17.22
N SER A 279 11.74 12.03 17.66
CA SER A 279 12.94 11.83 16.86
C SER A 279 12.71 10.80 15.75
N PRO A 280 13.39 10.93 14.60
CA PRO A 280 13.44 9.88 13.59
C PRO A 280 13.86 8.52 14.16
N GLY A 281 14.74 8.49 15.19
CA GLY A 281 15.15 7.24 15.83
C GLY A 281 14.01 6.46 16.47
N PHE A 282 12.93 7.14 16.90
CA PHE A 282 11.72 6.50 17.40
C PHE A 282 10.67 6.31 16.30
N LEU A 283 10.42 7.34 15.50
CA LEU A 283 9.35 7.33 14.49
C LEU A 283 9.65 6.41 13.31
N TYR A 284 10.91 6.06 13.06
CA TYR A 284 11.33 5.22 11.95
C TYR A 284 12.12 4.00 12.42
N ARG A 285 12.01 2.93 11.64
CA ARG A 285 12.94 1.80 11.64
C ARG A 285 13.94 1.99 10.50
N THR A 286 15.17 1.56 10.70
CA THR A 286 16.20 1.62 9.67
C THR A 286 16.43 0.25 9.07
N GLU A 287 16.62 0.23 7.76
CA GLU A 287 17.09 -0.92 7.00
C GLU A 287 18.30 -0.43 6.18
N LEU A 288 19.27 0.17 6.85
CA LEU A 288 20.39 0.84 6.19
C LEU A 288 21.59 -0.08 6.06
N GLY A 289 21.80 -0.95 7.04
CA GLY A 289 22.91 -1.90 7.08
C GLY A 289 24.30 -1.26 7.13
N GLU A 290 25.28 -2.12 7.37
CA GLU A 290 26.70 -1.82 7.32
C GLU A 290 27.29 -2.34 6.00
N HIS A 291 28.08 -1.51 5.33
CA HIS A 291 28.66 -1.87 4.03
C HIS A 291 29.59 -3.10 4.15
N ALA A 292 29.26 -4.16 3.42
CA ALA A 292 29.99 -5.43 3.40
C ALA A 292 30.86 -5.61 2.15
N GLY A 293 30.76 -4.70 1.17
CA GLY A 293 31.48 -4.76 -0.11
C GLY A 293 30.54 -5.01 -1.30
N GLU A 294 31.01 -4.71 -2.52
CA GLU A 294 30.28 -5.02 -3.77
C GLU A 294 28.84 -4.46 -3.82
N GLY A 295 28.60 -3.31 -3.16
CA GLY A 295 27.27 -2.70 -3.09
C GLY A 295 26.30 -3.38 -2.12
N ILE A 296 26.76 -4.37 -1.34
CA ILE A 296 25.98 -5.07 -0.32
C ILE A 296 26.18 -4.43 1.04
N TYR A 297 25.09 -4.37 1.80
CA TYR A 297 24.99 -3.86 3.16
C TYR A 297 24.32 -4.93 4.03
N GLU A 298 25.00 -5.41 5.06
CA GLU A 298 24.42 -6.36 6.01
C GLU A 298 23.63 -5.59 7.07
N LEU A 299 22.40 -6.01 7.36
CA LEU A 299 21.67 -5.42 8.49
C LEU A 299 22.41 -5.67 9.81
N THR A 300 22.44 -4.64 10.66
CA THR A 300 23.01 -4.78 12.01
C THR A 300 22.17 -5.74 12.86
N PRO A 301 22.71 -6.30 13.96
CA PRO A 301 21.92 -7.13 14.88
C PRO A 301 20.64 -6.44 15.39
N TYR A 302 20.67 -5.12 15.60
CA TYR A 302 19.52 -4.34 16.04
C TYR A 302 18.48 -4.10 14.92
N GLU A 303 18.94 -3.95 13.68
CA GLU A 303 18.06 -3.89 12.51
C GLU A 303 17.41 -5.25 12.27
N LEU A 304 18.16 -6.36 12.38
CA LEU A 304 17.60 -7.72 12.30
C LEU A 304 16.56 -7.99 13.40
N ALA A 305 16.83 -7.57 14.64
CA ALA A 305 15.86 -7.66 15.73
C ALA A 305 14.59 -6.85 15.42
N SER A 306 14.76 -5.62 14.92
CA SER A 306 13.63 -4.75 14.55
C SER A 306 12.83 -5.36 13.40
N GLU A 307 13.48 -5.78 12.32
CA GLU A 307 12.78 -6.39 11.19
C GLU A 307 12.02 -7.65 11.60
N LEU A 308 12.62 -8.51 12.44
CA LEU A 308 11.96 -9.72 12.91
C LEU A 308 10.75 -9.44 13.82
N SER A 309 10.92 -8.54 14.79
CA SER A 309 9.85 -8.19 15.73
C SER A 309 8.68 -7.49 15.05
N TYR A 310 8.93 -6.52 14.17
CA TYR A 310 7.83 -5.83 13.50
C TYR A 310 7.15 -6.68 12.43
N LEU A 311 7.87 -7.60 11.78
CA LEU A 311 7.27 -8.59 10.88
C LEU A 311 6.29 -9.51 11.61
N ILE A 312 6.68 -10.04 12.78
CA ILE A 312 5.94 -11.11 13.46
C ILE A 312 4.95 -10.55 14.49
N VAL A 313 5.40 -9.65 15.36
CA VAL A 313 4.57 -9.10 16.46
C VAL A 313 4.09 -7.67 16.22
N GLY A 314 4.55 -7.01 15.15
CA GLY A 314 4.13 -5.64 14.80
C GLY A 314 4.52 -4.59 15.84
N GLY A 315 5.56 -4.85 16.63
CA GLY A 315 6.04 -4.00 17.71
C GLY A 315 7.53 -4.20 17.96
N PRO A 316 8.12 -3.50 18.95
CA PRO A 316 9.56 -3.52 19.19
C PRO A 316 10.05 -4.88 19.69
N PRO A 317 11.35 -5.19 19.53
CA PRO A 317 11.94 -6.42 20.04
C PRO A 317 11.70 -6.58 21.55
N ASP A 318 11.35 -7.80 21.97
CA ASP A 318 11.30 -8.12 23.38
C ASP A 318 12.71 -8.23 23.98
N ALA A 319 12.78 -8.41 25.31
CA ALA A 319 14.06 -8.43 26.02
C ALA A 319 14.98 -9.57 25.57
N GLU A 320 14.43 -10.73 25.19
CA GLU A 320 15.21 -11.87 24.72
C GLU A 320 15.82 -11.58 23.34
N LEU A 321 15.02 -11.05 22.41
CA LEU A 321 15.49 -10.68 21.09
C LEU A 321 16.50 -9.52 21.13
N MET A 322 16.28 -8.54 22.00
CA MET A 322 17.21 -7.43 22.22
C MET A 322 18.53 -7.90 22.82
N ALA A 323 18.52 -8.88 23.74
CA ALA A 323 19.75 -9.48 24.25
C ALA A 323 20.52 -10.24 23.15
N ALA A 324 19.82 -10.97 22.29
CA ALA A 324 20.46 -11.63 21.13
C ALA A 324 21.10 -10.62 20.16
N ALA A 325 20.49 -9.42 20.02
CA ALA A 325 21.06 -8.31 19.26
C ALA A 325 22.30 -7.71 19.95
N ASP A 326 22.25 -7.51 21.26
CA ASP A 326 23.37 -7.02 22.07
C ASP A 326 24.60 -7.92 21.95
N ASP A 327 24.39 -9.24 21.99
CA ASP A 327 25.45 -10.24 21.87
C ASP A 327 25.92 -10.45 20.41
N GLY A 328 25.28 -9.80 19.42
CA GLY A 328 25.58 -9.92 18.00
C GLY A 328 25.20 -11.27 17.36
N THR A 329 24.57 -12.17 18.13
CA THR A 329 24.26 -13.54 17.72
C THR A 329 23.19 -13.64 16.63
N LEU A 330 22.38 -12.60 16.45
CA LEU A 330 21.34 -12.57 15.40
C LEU A 330 21.88 -12.61 13.97
N LYS A 331 23.18 -12.37 13.75
CA LYS A 331 23.81 -12.59 12.44
C LYS A 331 23.89 -14.09 12.08
N ASP A 332 23.81 -15.00 13.05
CA ASP A 332 23.71 -16.43 12.80
C ASP A 332 22.29 -16.80 12.30
N PRO A 333 22.14 -17.33 11.08
CA PRO A 333 20.83 -17.70 10.52
C PRO A 333 20.06 -18.70 11.39
N ASP A 334 20.73 -19.60 12.10
CA ASP A 334 20.06 -20.57 12.96
C ASP A 334 19.49 -19.90 14.21
N VAL A 335 20.21 -18.92 14.78
CA VAL A 335 19.71 -18.11 15.91
C VAL A 335 18.54 -17.24 15.46
N LEU A 336 18.64 -16.62 14.28
CA LEU A 336 17.58 -15.80 13.70
C LEU A 336 16.29 -16.63 13.48
N ARG A 337 16.40 -17.81 12.88
CA ARG A 337 15.27 -18.74 12.67
C ARG A 337 14.68 -19.25 13.98
N MET A 338 15.52 -19.52 14.97
CA MET A 338 15.07 -19.90 16.32
C MET A 338 14.24 -18.79 16.96
N GLN A 339 14.70 -17.54 16.90
CA GLN A 339 13.95 -16.38 17.42
C GLN A 339 12.65 -16.14 16.64
N ALA A 340 12.65 -16.32 15.31
CA ALA A 340 11.45 -16.24 14.49
C ALA A 340 10.38 -17.25 14.94
N THR A 341 10.80 -18.51 15.11
CA THR A 341 9.92 -19.60 15.57
C THR A 341 9.35 -19.31 16.96
N ARG A 342 10.17 -18.78 17.88
CA ARG A 342 9.73 -18.39 19.22
C ARG A 342 8.67 -17.30 19.18
N LEU A 343 8.89 -16.24 18.39
CA LEU A 343 7.96 -15.13 18.28
C LEU A 343 6.63 -15.55 17.65
N LEU A 344 6.66 -16.39 16.63
CA LEU A 344 5.47 -16.93 15.96
C LEU A 344 4.55 -17.73 16.90
N ALA A 345 5.10 -18.31 17.97
CA ALA A 345 4.32 -19.02 18.97
C ALA A 345 3.63 -18.10 20.01
N GLY A 346 3.88 -16.79 19.95
CA GLY A 346 3.37 -15.81 20.91
C GLY A 346 2.02 -15.18 20.53
N ALA A 347 1.26 -14.71 21.51
CA ALA A 347 -0.07 -14.12 21.30
C ALA A 347 -0.05 -12.81 20.48
N ASP A 348 1.04 -12.04 20.53
CA ASP A 348 1.15 -10.82 19.69
C ASP A 348 1.35 -11.17 18.20
N ALA A 349 1.78 -12.40 17.87
CA ALA A 349 1.85 -12.87 16.48
C ALA A 349 0.45 -13.07 15.88
N ASP A 350 -0.49 -13.66 16.64
CA ASP A 350 -1.91 -13.78 16.23
C ASP A 350 -2.48 -12.39 15.89
N ALA A 351 -2.18 -11.36 16.69
CA ALA A 351 -2.66 -10.00 16.43
C ALA A 351 -2.07 -9.36 15.17
N THR A 352 -0.87 -9.72 14.74
CA THR A 352 -0.30 -9.28 13.46
C THR A 352 -0.90 -10.04 12.29
N LEU A 353 -1.10 -11.35 12.45
CA LEU A 353 -1.79 -12.19 11.46
C LEU A 353 -3.22 -11.70 11.21
N HIS A 354 -3.96 -11.36 12.27
CA HIS A 354 -5.30 -10.78 12.13
C HIS A 354 -5.27 -9.46 11.34
N ARG A 355 -4.31 -8.58 11.61
CA ARG A 355 -4.15 -7.32 10.84
C ARG A 355 -3.87 -7.61 9.37
N PHE A 356 -2.99 -8.57 9.07
CA PHE A 356 -2.72 -8.98 7.69
C PHE A 356 -4.02 -9.42 6.99
N VAL A 357 -4.81 -10.29 7.62
CA VAL A 357 -6.08 -10.75 7.02
C VAL A 357 -7.11 -9.62 6.92
N ASP A 358 -7.18 -8.75 7.91
CA ASP A 358 -8.08 -7.60 7.91
C ASP A 358 -7.80 -6.68 6.71
N GLU A 359 -6.53 -6.36 6.48
CA GLU A 359 -6.07 -5.52 5.37
C GLU A 359 -6.14 -6.25 4.01
N TRP A 360 -5.80 -7.55 3.97
CA TRP A 360 -5.85 -8.39 2.77
C TRP A 360 -7.28 -8.49 2.21
N LEU A 361 -8.26 -8.72 3.08
CA LEU A 361 -9.67 -8.89 2.69
C LEU A 361 -10.51 -7.61 2.86
N HIS A 362 -9.90 -6.51 3.28
CA HIS A 362 -10.56 -5.24 3.61
C HIS A 362 -11.69 -5.37 4.64
N ILE A 363 -11.59 -6.30 5.59
CA ILE A 363 -12.63 -6.48 6.62
C ILE A 363 -12.42 -5.54 7.82
N ASP A 364 -11.32 -4.78 7.84
CA ASP A 364 -11.06 -3.68 8.77
C ASP A 364 -12.19 -2.62 8.76
N ARG A 365 -12.80 -2.38 7.59
CA ARG A 365 -13.95 -1.47 7.45
C ARG A 365 -15.30 -2.07 7.88
N LEU A 366 -15.37 -3.33 8.33
CA LEU A 366 -16.66 -3.95 8.70
C LEU A 366 -17.44 -3.13 9.73
N ARG A 367 -16.74 -2.44 10.65
CA ARG A 367 -17.37 -1.60 11.68
C ARG A 367 -18.04 -0.35 11.11
N THR A 368 -17.61 0.13 9.94
CA THR A 368 -18.00 1.43 9.38
C THR A 368 -18.79 1.32 8.08
N VAL A 369 -18.77 0.17 7.39
CA VAL A 369 -19.56 -0.02 6.16
C VAL A 369 -21.06 0.16 6.42
N PRO A 370 -21.73 1.12 5.75
CA PRO A 370 -23.13 1.44 6.00
C PRO A 370 -24.04 0.34 5.50
N ARG A 371 -24.99 -0.10 6.34
CA ARG A 371 -26.09 -0.99 5.95
C ARG A 371 -27.39 -0.36 6.37
N ASP A 372 -28.41 -0.49 5.54
CA ASP A 372 -29.73 0.06 5.84
C ASP A 372 -30.28 -0.64 7.10
N ALA A 373 -30.35 0.12 8.20
CA ALA A 373 -30.77 -0.40 9.50
C ALA A 373 -32.28 -0.73 9.56
N MET A 374 -33.09 -0.22 8.61
CA MET A 374 -34.50 -0.61 8.49
C MET A 374 -34.63 -1.97 7.78
N LEU A 375 -33.79 -2.24 6.78
CA LEU A 375 -33.76 -3.54 6.10
C LEU A 375 -33.04 -4.61 6.92
N TYR A 376 -32.00 -4.23 7.66
CA TYR A 376 -31.11 -5.16 8.37
C TYR A 376 -30.95 -4.80 9.86
N PRO A 377 -32.04 -4.75 10.65
CA PRO A 377 -31.96 -4.38 12.07
C PRO A 377 -31.15 -5.37 12.92
N GLU A 378 -31.02 -6.62 12.46
CA GLU A 378 -30.29 -7.69 13.16
C GLU A 378 -28.77 -7.54 13.05
N LEU A 379 -28.24 -6.73 12.11
CA LEU A 379 -26.80 -6.49 11.98
C LEU A 379 -26.34 -5.46 13.03
N THR A 380 -26.36 -5.87 14.29
CA THR A 380 -25.95 -5.05 15.42
C THR A 380 -24.43 -4.86 15.45
N PRO A 381 -23.91 -3.86 16.20
CA PRO A 381 -22.48 -3.77 16.47
C PRO A 381 -21.91 -5.06 17.07
N GLN A 382 -22.66 -5.74 17.94
CA GLN A 382 -22.24 -7.00 18.57
C GLN A 382 -22.08 -8.12 17.54
N ILE A 383 -22.99 -8.24 16.58
CA ILE A 383 -22.86 -9.21 15.48
C ILE A 383 -21.65 -8.88 14.61
N ARG A 384 -21.38 -7.60 14.32
CA ARG A 384 -20.18 -7.21 13.56
C ARG A 384 -18.88 -7.58 14.28
N GLU A 385 -18.82 -7.36 15.60
CA GLU A 385 -17.67 -7.82 16.39
C GLU A 385 -17.57 -9.35 16.43
N ALA A 386 -18.70 -10.05 16.48
CA ALA A 386 -18.71 -11.51 16.42
C ALA A 386 -18.19 -12.04 15.07
N MET A 387 -18.55 -11.42 13.94
CA MET A 387 -18.04 -11.76 12.60
C MET A 387 -16.52 -11.56 12.46
N LEU A 388 -15.98 -10.48 13.01
CA LEU A 388 -14.51 -10.28 13.07
C LEU A 388 -13.87 -11.34 13.96
N GLY A 389 -14.45 -11.57 15.14
CA GLY A 389 -13.97 -12.56 16.08
C GLY A 389 -13.99 -14.00 15.54
N GLU A 390 -14.96 -14.34 14.69
CA GLU A 390 -15.03 -15.60 13.94
C GLU A 390 -13.83 -15.73 13.01
N THR A 391 -13.62 -14.71 12.17
CA THR A 391 -12.55 -14.70 11.17
C THR A 391 -11.17 -14.81 11.80
N HIS A 392 -10.92 -14.02 12.83
CA HIS A 392 -9.65 -14.03 13.57
C HIS A 392 -9.35 -15.40 14.19
N ARG A 393 -10.34 -16.01 14.84
CA ARG A 393 -10.16 -17.34 15.46
C ARG A 393 -9.95 -18.44 14.45
N PHE A 394 -10.73 -18.44 13.36
CA PHE A 394 -10.59 -19.40 12.29
C PHE A 394 -9.20 -19.36 11.66
N VAL A 395 -8.75 -18.16 11.26
CA VAL A 395 -7.41 -17.97 10.68
C VAL A 395 -6.33 -18.39 11.67
N GLY A 396 -6.43 -17.96 12.93
CA GLY A 396 -5.46 -18.32 13.97
C GLY A 396 -5.41 -19.82 14.25
N ASP A 397 -6.55 -20.52 14.20
CA ASP A 397 -6.62 -21.98 14.37
C ASP A 397 -5.97 -22.72 13.20
N VAL A 398 -6.30 -22.36 11.95
CA VAL A 398 -5.67 -22.95 10.75
C VAL A 398 -4.16 -22.70 10.77
N TYR A 399 -3.73 -21.47 11.06
CA TYR A 399 -2.31 -21.12 11.10
C TYR A 399 -1.55 -21.91 12.19
N ARG A 400 -2.05 -21.91 13.44
CA ARG A 400 -1.39 -22.62 14.55
C ARG A 400 -1.47 -24.14 14.43
N GLY A 401 -2.48 -24.66 13.74
CA GLY A 401 -2.61 -26.07 13.40
C GLY A 401 -1.63 -26.56 12.34
N GLY A 402 -0.88 -25.65 11.70
CA GLY A 402 -0.04 -25.97 10.54
C GLY A 402 -0.86 -26.27 9.28
N GLY A 403 -2.05 -25.68 9.17
CA GLY A 403 -2.96 -25.81 8.04
C GLY A 403 -2.49 -25.05 6.80
N SER A 404 -3.13 -25.34 5.67
CA SER A 404 -2.76 -24.81 4.36
C SER A 404 -3.72 -23.73 3.85
N LEU A 405 -3.32 -23.01 2.80
CA LEU A 405 -4.20 -22.11 2.06
C LEU A 405 -5.43 -22.83 1.51
N ALA A 406 -5.28 -24.10 1.11
CA ALA A 406 -6.41 -24.92 0.70
C ALA A 406 -7.41 -25.11 1.83
N GLU A 407 -6.95 -25.41 3.06
CA GLU A 407 -7.84 -25.51 4.24
C GLU A 407 -8.49 -24.16 4.55
N LEU A 408 -7.75 -23.06 4.48
CA LEU A 408 -8.30 -21.72 4.72
C LEU A 408 -9.48 -21.40 3.79
N LEU A 409 -9.44 -21.90 2.55
CA LEU A 409 -10.48 -21.72 1.54
C LEU A 409 -11.56 -22.78 1.57
N THR A 410 -11.31 -24.00 2.06
CA THR A 410 -12.25 -25.13 1.93
C THR A 410 -12.76 -25.72 3.23
N ALA A 411 -12.34 -25.18 4.38
CA ALA A 411 -12.82 -25.63 5.67
C ALA A 411 -14.35 -25.54 5.77
N ASN A 412 -14.93 -26.55 6.43
CA ASN A 412 -16.37 -26.67 6.70
C ASN A 412 -16.68 -26.43 8.20
N TYR A 413 -15.80 -25.71 8.88
CA TYR A 413 -15.93 -25.34 10.28
C TYR A 413 -15.48 -23.90 10.50
N SER A 414 -15.96 -23.28 11.56
CA SER A 414 -15.47 -21.98 12.01
C SER A 414 -15.64 -21.83 13.53
N PHE A 415 -15.52 -20.61 14.04
CA PHE A 415 -15.64 -20.30 15.45
C PHE A 415 -16.72 -19.25 15.67
N MET A 416 -17.77 -19.59 16.40
CA MET A 416 -18.94 -18.73 16.56
C MET A 416 -19.30 -18.60 18.03
N THR A 417 -19.83 -17.44 18.41
CA THR A 417 -20.63 -17.32 19.62
C THR A 417 -22.00 -17.97 19.40
N ASP A 418 -22.72 -18.32 20.47
CA ASP A 418 -24.08 -18.86 20.35
C ASP A 418 -25.02 -17.86 19.63
N GLU A 419 -24.80 -16.56 19.81
CA GLU A 419 -25.55 -15.50 19.13
C GLU A 419 -25.25 -15.46 17.62
N LEU A 420 -23.97 -15.57 17.23
CA LEU A 420 -23.57 -15.59 15.82
C LEU A 420 -24.06 -16.86 15.10
N ALA A 421 -23.97 -18.02 15.75
CA ALA A 421 -24.52 -19.27 15.21
C ALA A 421 -26.03 -19.16 14.97
N SER A 422 -26.77 -18.60 15.93
CA SER A 422 -28.20 -18.32 15.76
C SER A 422 -28.47 -17.31 14.64
N TYR A 423 -27.61 -16.30 14.48
CA TYR A 423 -27.73 -15.30 13.41
C TYR A 423 -27.54 -15.90 12.01
N TYR A 424 -26.63 -16.87 11.87
CA TYR A 424 -26.44 -17.62 10.63
C TYR A 424 -27.45 -18.76 10.42
N GLY A 425 -28.18 -19.16 11.46
CA GLY A 425 -29.10 -20.29 11.40
C GLY A 425 -28.39 -21.65 11.38
N VAL A 426 -27.20 -21.74 11.95
CA VAL A 426 -26.44 -22.99 12.13
C VAL A 426 -26.49 -23.46 13.58
N GLU A 427 -26.12 -24.71 13.83
CA GLU A 427 -26.05 -25.23 15.19
C GLU A 427 -24.91 -24.56 15.97
N ALA A 428 -25.18 -24.19 17.23
CA ALA A 428 -24.15 -23.65 18.10
C ALA A 428 -23.04 -24.68 18.33
N GLY A 429 -21.80 -24.18 18.39
CA GLY A 429 -20.62 -25.03 18.55
C GLY A 429 -20.66 -25.87 19.83
N ALA A 430 -20.08 -27.07 19.75
CA ALA A 430 -19.90 -27.96 20.90
C ALA A 430 -18.59 -27.66 21.65
N GLY A 431 -18.57 -27.93 22.96
CA GLY A 431 -17.39 -27.75 23.80
C GLY A 431 -17.40 -26.48 24.66
N GLU A 432 -16.33 -26.30 25.43
CA GLU A 432 -16.16 -25.13 26.28
C GLU A 432 -15.81 -23.90 25.42
N PRO A 433 -16.52 -22.76 25.60
CA PRO A 433 -16.17 -21.54 24.89
C PRO A 433 -14.84 -20.98 25.35
N ASP A 434 -14.20 -20.20 24.48
CA ASP A 434 -13.11 -19.33 24.88
C ASP A 434 -13.62 -18.19 25.80
N PRO A 435 -12.72 -17.38 26.41
CA PRO A 435 -13.14 -16.30 27.31
C PRO A 435 -14.06 -15.24 26.69
N ALA A 436 -14.15 -15.17 25.35
CA ALA A 436 -15.03 -14.25 24.64
C ALA A 436 -16.32 -14.94 24.15
N GLY A 437 -16.54 -16.21 24.49
CA GLY A 437 -17.78 -16.94 24.20
C GLY A 437 -17.77 -17.73 22.88
N PHE A 438 -16.64 -17.85 22.18
CA PHE A 438 -16.57 -18.53 20.89
C PHE A 438 -16.30 -20.02 21.05
N LYS A 439 -16.95 -20.84 20.22
CA LYS A 439 -16.78 -22.30 20.15
C LYS A 439 -16.61 -22.73 18.70
N ARG A 440 -15.88 -23.82 18.48
CA ARG A 440 -15.80 -24.43 17.15
C ARG A 440 -17.18 -24.97 16.77
N ALA A 441 -17.66 -24.61 15.59
CA ALA A 441 -18.96 -24.99 15.05
C ALA A 441 -18.80 -25.47 13.59
N ASP A 442 -19.71 -26.36 13.16
CA ASP A 442 -19.80 -26.73 11.76
C ASP A 442 -20.37 -25.56 10.96
N ALA A 443 -19.75 -25.24 9.83
CA ALA A 443 -20.20 -24.17 8.94
C ALA A 443 -21.27 -24.71 7.97
N ALA A 444 -22.14 -23.81 7.49
CA ALA A 444 -23.15 -24.16 6.48
C ALA A 444 -22.55 -24.43 5.09
N SER A 445 -21.29 -24.04 4.88
CA SER A 445 -20.58 -24.07 3.60
C SER A 445 -19.17 -24.58 3.81
N SER A 446 -18.60 -25.18 2.77
CA SER A 446 -17.20 -25.65 2.74
C SER A 446 -16.32 -24.68 1.94
N ALA A 447 -16.65 -23.38 1.96
CA ALA A 447 -15.90 -22.31 1.29
C ALA A 447 -15.10 -21.45 2.29
N GLY A 448 -14.87 -21.96 3.50
CA GLY A 448 -14.00 -21.39 4.52
C GLY A 448 -14.11 -19.87 4.66
N LEU A 449 -12.94 -19.21 4.61
CA LEU A 449 -12.80 -17.76 4.82
C LEU A 449 -13.66 -16.92 3.86
N LEU A 450 -13.92 -17.40 2.64
CA LEU A 450 -14.65 -16.65 1.62
C LEU A 450 -16.13 -16.45 1.97
N THR A 451 -16.68 -17.21 2.91
CA THR A 451 -18.11 -17.13 3.27
C THR A 451 -18.37 -16.56 4.65
N HIS A 452 -17.30 -16.19 5.37
CA HIS A 452 -17.43 -15.52 6.66
C HIS A 452 -18.26 -14.25 6.54
N GLY A 453 -19.08 -13.96 7.56
CA GLY A 453 -19.94 -12.79 7.53
C GLY A 453 -19.17 -11.48 7.44
N ALA A 454 -17.94 -11.42 7.97
CA ALA A 454 -17.06 -10.26 7.83
C ALA A 454 -16.76 -9.96 6.34
N VAL A 455 -16.46 -10.99 5.54
CA VAL A 455 -16.19 -10.84 4.10
C VAL A 455 -17.47 -10.53 3.33
N MET A 456 -18.52 -11.33 3.53
CA MET A 456 -19.79 -11.19 2.81
C MET A 456 -20.46 -9.85 3.07
N THR A 457 -20.42 -9.38 4.33
CA THR A 457 -20.99 -8.10 4.74
C THR A 457 -20.13 -6.95 4.28
N THR A 458 -18.80 -7.05 4.31
CA THR A 458 -17.92 -5.94 3.87
C THR A 458 -18.08 -5.63 2.39
N HIS A 459 -18.20 -6.68 1.55
CA HIS A 459 -18.23 -6.56 0.09
C HIS A 459 -19.66 -6.59 -0.47
N ALA A 460 -20.57 -5.87 0.17
CA ALA A 460 -21.96 -5.71 -0.27
C ALA A 460 -22.34 -4.22 -0.38
N LEU A 461 -23.53 -3.94 -0.92
CA LEU A 461 -24.11 -2.60 -0.98
C LEU A 461 -24.96 -2.32 0.28
N PRO A 462 -25.34 -1.06 0.56
CA PRO A 462 -26.14 -0.74 1.75
C PRO A 462 -27.47 -1.49 1.85
N THR A 463 -28.08 -1.85 0.72
CA THR A 463 -29.43 -2.42 0.63
C THR A 463 -29.49 -3.77 -0.10
N SER A 464 -28.35 -4.32 -0.55
CA SER A 464 -28.31 -5.54 -1.38
C SER A 464 -26.93 -6.22 -1.37
N SER A 465 -26.89 -7.49 -1.77
CA SER A 465 -25.62 -8.16 -2.09
C SER A 465 -24.94 -7.48 -3.28
N SER A 466 -23.66 -7.81 -3.53
CA SER A 466 -22.91 -7.23 -4.64
C SER A 466 -22.01 -8.26 -5.31
N PRO A 467 -22.47 -8.90 -6.40
CA PRO A 467 -21.63 -9.75 -7.24
C PRO A 467 -20.37 -9.01 -7.70
N ILE A 468 -20.48 -7.72 -8.05
CA ILE A 468 -19.34 -6.90 -8.47
C ILE A 468 -18.25 -6.87 -7.40
N HIS A 469 -18.56 -6.43 -6.18
CA HIS A 469 -17.53 -6.28 -5.14
C HIS A 469 -16.96 -7.62 -4.68
N ARG A 470 -17.78 -8.67 -4.63
CA ARG A 470 -17.32 -10.02 -4.25
C ARG A 470 -16.46 -10.66 -5.34
N GLY A 471 -16.80 -10.48 -6.61
CA GLY A 471 -15.98 -10.92 -7.73
C GLY A 471 -14.66 -10.13 -7.82
N LYS A 472 -14.71 -8.82 -7.59
CA LYS A 472 -13.53 -7.94 -7.54
C LYS A 472 -12.58 -8.35 -6.43
N LEU A 473 -13.11 -8.69 -5.24
CA LEU A 473 -12.32 -9.24 -4.14
C LEU A 473 -11.52 -10.47 -4.61
N VAL A 474 -12.15 -11.45 -5.25
CA VAL A 474 -11.46 -12.65 -5.74
C VAL A 474 -10.40 -12.28 -6.78
N ARG A 475 -10.72 -11.41 -7.75
CA ARG A 475 -9.77 -10.97 -8.79
C ARG A 475 -8.53 -10.29 -8.21
N GLU A 476 -8.71 -9.31 -7.34
CA GLU A 476 -7.61 -8.50 -6.84
C GLU A 476 -6.85 -9.16 -5.68
N ARG A 477 -7.56 -9.89 -4.81
CA ARG A 477 -7.00 -10.41 -3.55
C ARG A 477 -6.64 -11.87 -3.58
N LEU A 478 -7.25 -12.66 -4.44
CA LEU A 478 -6.94 -14.08 -4.58
C LEU A 478 -6.25 -14.42 -5.89
N LEU A 479 -6.47 -13.65 -6.96
CA LEU A 479 -5.82 -13.86 -8.26
C LEU A 479 -4.78 -12.77 -8.61
N CYS A 480 -4.68 -11.72 -7.79
CA CYS A 480 -3.76 -10.60 -7.96
C CYS A 480 -3.83 -9.92 -9.34
N GLN A 481 -5.02 -9.95 -9.93
CA GLN A 481 -5.30 -9.30 -11.20
C GLN A 481 -5.78 -7.88 -10.96
N ASP A 482 -5.07 -6.91 -11.51
CA ASP A 482 -5.43 -5.51 -11.42
C ASP A 482 -6.75 -5.24 -12.15
N MET A 483 -7.66 -4.55 -11.46
CA MET A 483 -8.94 -4.11 -12.00
C MET A 483 -8.91 -2.59 -12.05
N PRO A 484 -8.57 -1.99 -13.22
CA PRO A 484 -8.44 -0.55 -13.32
C PRO A 484 -9.77 0.13 -12.96
N PRO A 485 -9.74 1.33 -12.35
CA PRO A 485 -10.95 2.06 -12.05
C PRO A 485 -11.74 2.33 -13.34
N PRO A 486 -13.07 2.32 -13.28
CA PRO A 486 -13.88 2.70 -14.43
C PRO A 486 -13.54 4.13 -14.89
N PRO A 487 -13.71 4.44 -16.19
CA PRO A 487 -13.46 5.79 -16.70
C PRO A 487 -14.25 6.84 -15.89
N PRO A 488 -13.66 7.99 -15.50
CA PRO A 488 -14.32 8.96 -14.62
C PRO A 488 -15.64 9.54 -15.15
N ALA A 489 -15.84 9.52 -16.46
CA ALA A 489 -17.06 9.99 -17.12
C ALA A 489 -18.20 8.95 -17.13
N LEU A 490 -17.94 7.71 -16.69
CA LEU A 490 -18.91 6.63 -16.67
C LEU A 490 -19.76 6.72 -15.39
N ASP A 491 -21.08 6.64 -15.54
CA ASP A 491 -21.97 6.44 -14.39
C ASP A 491 -21.79 5.01 -13.88
N THR A 492 -21.22 4.89 -12.69
CA THR A 492 -20.89 3.62 -12.02
C THR A 492 -21.87 3.30 -10.90
N SER A 493 -22.97 4.05 -10.82
CA SER A 493 -24.03 3.79 -9.86
C SER A 493 -24.57 2.36 -10.04
N PRO A 494 -24.76 1.59 -8.95
CA PRO A 494 -25.33 0.26 -9.04
C PRO A 494 -26.70 0.29 -9.72
N PRO A 495 -27.07 -0.75 -10.49
CA PRO A 495 -28.40 -0.83 -11.07
C PRO A 495 -29.46 -0.78 -9.94
N PRO A 496 -30.52 0.03 -10.07
CA PRO A 496 -31.58 0.11 -9.08
C PRO A 496 -32.11 -1.27 -8.72
N VAL A 497 -32.51 -1.46 -7.46
CA VAL A 497 -33.14 -2.70 -7.04
C VAL A 497 -34.56 -2.76 -7.62
N ASP A 498 -34.75 -3.58 -8.65
CA ASP A 498 -36.06 -3.93 -9.20
C ASP A 498 -36.57 -5.21 -8.52
N PRO A 499 -37.65 -5.15 -7.71
CA PRO A 499 -38.21 -6.32 -7.04
C PRO A 499 -38.74 -7.41 -7.99
N GLY A 500 -38.97 -7.08 -9.26
CA GLY A 500 -39.44 -8.00 -10.30
C GLY A 500 -38.33 -8.79 -11.00
N LEU A 501 -37.06 -8.53 -10.68
CA LEU A 501 -35.90 -9.19 -11.27
C LEU A 501 -34.99 -9.77 -10.18
N SER A 502 -34.37 -10.90 -10.46
CA SER A 502 -33.25 -11.42 -9.67
C SER A 502 -32.02 -10.53 -9.83
N THR A 503 -31.11 -10.60 -8.87
CA THR A 503 -29.82 -9.91 -8.92
C THR A 503 -29.03 -10.30 -10.17
N ARG A 504 -29.04 -11.58 -10.56
CA ARG A 504 -28.45 -12.03 -11.83
C ARG A 504 -29.06 -11.31 -13.02
N GLU A 505 -30.38 -11.22 -13.12
CA GLU A 505 -31.04 -10.53 -14.24
C GLU A 505 -30.71 -9.04 -14.27
N ARG A 506 -30.71 -8.36 -13.11
CA ARG A 506 -30.35 -6.94 -13.02
C ARG A 506 -28.93 -6.67 -13.49
N TYR A 507 -27.96 -7.46 -13.03
CA TYR A 507 -26.56 -7.29 -13.44
C TYR A 507 -26.32 -7.73 -14.89
N THR A 508 -26.99 -8.78 -15.37
CA THR A 508 -26.91 -9.19 -16.79
C THR A 508 -27.47 -8.10 -17.73
N GLN A 509 -28.57 -7.44 -17.34
CA GLN A 509 -29.12 -6.31 -18.09
C GLN A 509 -28.15 -5.11 -18.08
N HIS A 510 -27.53 -4.82 -16.94
CA HIS A 510 -26.54 -3.76 -16.81
C HIS A 510 -25.29 -4.03 -17.66
N SER A 511 -24.75 -5.25 -17.59
CA SER A 511 -23.54 -5.65 -18.32
C SER A 511 -23.76 -5.87 -19.82
N ALA A 512 -25.00 -5.74 -20.31
CA ALA A 512 -25.30 -5.78 -21.74
C ALA A 512 -24.89 -4.48 -22.47
N ASP A 513 -24.66 -3.39 -21.74
CA ASP A 513 -24.04 -2.19 -22.30
C ASP A 513 -22.59 -2.50 -22.71
N ALA A 514 -22.23 -2.19 -23.96
CA ALA A 514 -20.90 -2.46 -24.50
C ALA A 514 -19.77 -1.78 -23.70
N THR A 515 -20.08 -0.67 -23.02
CA THR A 515 -19.15 0.07 -22.14
C THR A 515 -18.86 -0.67 -20.84
N CYS A 516 -19.86 -1.40 -20.29
CA CYS A 516 -19.74 -2.13 -19.04
C CYS A 516 -19.29 -3.59 -19.25
N ALA A 517 -19.61 -4.18 -20.40
CA ALA A 517 -19.42 -5.60 -20.69
C ALA A 517 -17.98 -6.09 -20.46
N GLY A 518 -16.96 -5.29 -20.81
CA GLY A 518 -15.56 -5.69 -20.72
C GLY A 518 -15.10 -6.01 -19.29
N CYS A 519 -15.40 -5.13 -18.33
CA CYS A 519 -15.05 -5.34 -16.92
C CYS A 519 -15.96 -6.40 -16.29
N HIS A 520 -17.26 -6.34 -16.57
CA HIS A 520 -18.24 -7.24 -15.98
C HIS A 520 -18.04 -8.70 -16.39
N ALA A 521 -17.55 -8.96 -17.61
CA ALA A 521 -17.18 -10.31 -18.05
C ALA A 521 -16.12 -10.97 -17.15
N ARG A 522 -15.29 -10.17 -16.46
CA ARG A 522 -14.27 -10.68 -15.53
C ARG A 522 -14.79 -10.88 -14.11
N ILE A 523 -15.77 -10.08 -13.70
CA ILE A 523 -16.17 -9.91 -12.30
C ILE A 523 -17.46 -10.68 -11.99
N ASP A 524 -18.52 -10.40 -12.74
CA ASP A 524 -19.88 -10.85 -12.41
C ASP A 524 -20.00 -12.37 -12.33
N PRO A 525 -19.43 -13.16 -13.27
CA PRO A 525 -19.48 -14.62 -13.19
C PRO A 525 -18.93 -15.17 -11.88
N ILE A 526 -17.82 -14.63 -11.38
CA ILE A 526 -17.24 -15.00 -10.08
C ILE A 526 -18.16 -14.56 -8.93
N GLY A 527 -18.62 -13.31 -9.00
CA GLY A 527 -19.50 -12.70 -8.01
C GLY A 527 -20.81 -13.46 -7.76
N PHE A 528 -21.39 -14.03 -8.82
CA PHE A 528 -22.64 -14.79 -8.70
C PHE A 528 -22.53 -16.05 -7.86
N GLY A 529 -21.33 -16.63 -7.70
CA GLY A 529 -21.10 -17.76 -6.79
C GLY A 529 -21.46 -17.48 -5.34
N PHE A 530 -21.44 -16.21 -4.94
CA PHE A 530 -21.76 -15.79 -3.59
C PHE A 530 -23.22 -15.41 -3.38
N GLU A 531 -24.10 -15.57 -4.37
CA GLU A 531 -25.47 -15.05 -4.27
C GLU A 531 -26.35 -15.81 -3.28
N HIS A 532 -25.92 -16.99 -2.83
CA HIS A 532 -26.47 -17.67 -1.65
C HIS A 532 -26.24 -16.92 -0.33
N TYR A 533 -25.54 -15.78 -0.33
CA TYR A 533 -25.33 -14.94 0.85
C TYR A 533 -25.91 -13.54 0.64
N ASP A 534 -26.71 -13.05 1.59
CA ASP A 534 -27.30 -11.72 1.56
C ASP A 534 -26.27 -10.60 1.89
N ALA A 535 -26.72 -9.34 1.94
CA ALA A 535 -25.87 -8.17 2.18
C ALA A 535 -25.22 -8.12 3.57
N ILE A 536 -25.67 -8.98 4.50
CA ILE A 536 -25.25 -9.04 5.89
C ILE A 536 -24.72 -10.43 6.28
N GLY A 537 -24.31 -11.21 5.27
CA GLY A 537 -23.60 -12.48 5.43
C GLY A 537 -24.46 -13.68 5.81
N ARG A 538 -25.79 -13.58 5.75
CA ARG A 538 -26.67 -14.73 6.03
C ARG A 538 -26.94 -15.54 4.77
N THR A 539 -27.10 -16.84 4.92
CA THR A 539 -27.46 -17.73 3.82
C THR A 539 -28.89 -17.46 3.33
N ARG A 540 -29.13 -17.59 2.02
CA ARG A 540 -30.43 -17.50 1.37
C ARG A 540 -30.54 -18.45 0.19
N SER A 541 -31.77 -18.92 -0.07
CA SER A 541 -32.10 -19.73 -1.26
C SER A 541 -32.90 -18.96 -2.30
N MET A 542 -33.40 -17.78 -1.95
CA MET A 542 -34.22 -16.92 -2.81
C MET A 542 -33.69 -15.48 -2.78
N ASP A 543 -33.73 -14.82 -3.94
CA ASP A 543 -33.57 -13.38 -4.08
C ASP A 543 -34.94 -12.73 -4.34
N GLY A 544 -35.55 -12.24 -3.26
CA GLY A 544 -36.97 -11.88 -3.27
C GLY A 544 -37.84 -13.11 -3.54
N ILE A 545 -38.48 -13.14 -4.71
CA ILE A 545 -39.31 -14.27 -5.18
C ILE A 545 -38.59 -15.19 -6.17
N HIS A 546 -37.36 -14.89 -6.54
CA HIS A 546 -36.60 -15.62 -7.55
C HIS A 546 -35.70 -16.67 -6.90
N ALA A 547 -35.65 -17.87 -7.47
CA ALA A 547 -34.64 -18.85 -7.07
C ALA A 547 -33.25 -18.33 -7.44
N ILE A 548 -32.27 -18.57 -6.57
CA ILE A 548 -30.90 -18.18 -6.83
C ILE A 548 -30.28 -19.13 -7.85
N ASP A 549 -29.71 -18.55 -8.90
CA ASP A 549 -28.77 -19.20 -9.79
C ASP A 549 -27.37 -18.71 -9.42
N ALA A 550 -26.57 -19.58 -8.81
CA ALA A 550 -25.21 -19.28 -8.36
C ALA A 550 -24.13 -19.85 -9.30
N THR A 551 -24.51 -20.27 -10.52
CA THR A 551 -23.56 -20.77 -11.50
C THR A 551 -22.64 -19.66 -12.01
N GLY A 552 -21.36 -19.98 -12.15
CA GLY A 552 -20.37 -19.00 -12.56
C GLY A 552 -19.18 -19.65 -13.26
N GLU A 553 -18.23 -18.81 -13.65
CA GLU A 553 -16.99 -19.25 -14.28
C GLU A 553 -15.85 -18.32 -13.89
N VAL A 554 -14.70 -18.90 -13.56
CA VAL A 554 -13.43 -18.17 -13.53
C VAL A 554 -12.83 -18.25 -14.92
N LEU A 555 -12.60 -17.10 -15.54
CA LEU A 555 -12.02 -16.95 -16.88
C LEU A 555 -10.83 -15.99 -16.86
N LEU A 556 -10.04 -15.94 -17.92
CA LEU A 556 -8.97 -14.94 -18.10
C LEU A 556 -7.93 -14.99 -16.98
N THR A 557 -7.58 -16.21 -16.58
CA THR A 557 -6.46 -16.53 -15.69
C THR A 557 -5.45 -17.39 -16.46
N ASP A 558 -4.23 -17.49 -15.96
CA ASP A 558 -3.21 -18.31 -16.59
C ASP A 558 -3.47 -19.80 -16.33
N ASN A 559 -3.90 -20.16 -15.11
CA ASN A 559 -4.01 -21.57 -14.69
C ASN A 559 -5.35 -21.94 -14.01
N THR A 560 -6.25 -20.98 -13.75
CA THR A 560 -7.42 -21.17 -12.85
C THR A 560 -8.76 -20.99 -13.58
N ASN A 561 -8.85 -21.43 -14.83
CA ASN A 561 -10.10 -21.30 -15.58
C ASN A 561 -11.03 -22.48 -15.33
N GLY A 562 -12.33 -22.23 -15.10
CA GLY A 562 -13.31 -23.30 -14.95
C GLY A 562 -14.67 -22.84 -14.43
N PRO A 563 -15.74 -23.61 -14.72
CA PRO A 563 -17.07 -23.37 -14.21
C PRO A 563 -17.20 -23.83 -12.75
N PHE A 564 -18.18 -23.27 -12.05
CA PHE A 564 -18.56 -23.68 -10.69
C PHE A 564 -20.04 -23.37 -10.43
N ASP A 565 -20.63 -24.02 -9.43
CA ASP A 565 -21.95 -23.68 -8.88
C ASP A 565 -21.87 -23.33 -7.38
N GLY A 566 -22.02 -22.05 -7.07
CA GLY A 566 -21.95 -21.54 -5.71
C GLY A 566 -20.55 -21.41 -5.12
N ALA A 567 -20.50 -20.90 -3.89
CA ALA A 567 -19.24 -20.56 -3.21
C ALA A 567 -18.37 -21.78 -2.88
N ASP A 568 -18.98 -22.94 -2.62
CA ASP A 568 -18.26 -24.18 -2.27
C ASP A 568 -17.42 -24.68 -3.46
N GLU A 569 -18.00 -24.77 -4.65
CA GLU A 569 -17.27 -25.19 -5.85
C GLU A 569 -16.27 -24.12 -6.31
N LEU A 570 -16.60 -22.83 -6.16
CA LEU A 570 -15.65 -21.74 -6.41
C LEU A 570 -14.43 -21.84 -5.49
N ALA A 571 -14.64 -22.06 -4.19
CA ALA A 571 -13.55 -22.21 -3.24
C ALA A 571 -12.67 -23.42 -3.55
N GLN A 572 -13.27 -24.56 -3.94
CA GLN A 572 -12.53 -25.74 -4.37
C GLN A 572 -11.69 -25.47 -5.63
N LEU A 573 -12.22 -24.70 -6.59
CA LEU A 573 -11.48 -24.30 -7.79
C LEU A 573 -10.27 -23.41 -7.45
N LEU A 574 -10.39 -22.55 -6.43
CA LEU A 574 -9.33 -21.63 -5.99
C LEU A 574 -8.28 -22.31 -5.09
N ALA A 575 -8.67 -23.27 -4.26
CA ALA A 575 -7.85 -23.84 -3.18
C ALA A 575 -6.57 -24.57 -3.61
N GLY A 576 -6.49 -25.04 -4.85
CA GLY A 576 -5.32 -25.71 -5.42
C GLY A 576 -4.76 -25.01 -6.65
N SER A 577 -5.08 -23.72 -6.81
CA SER A 577 -4.67 -22.94 -7.97
C SER A 577 -3.24 -22.38 -7.79
N PRO A 578 -2.35 -22.57 -8.78
CA PRO A 578 -1.05 -21.90 -8.82
C PRO A 578 -1.18 -20.37 -8.82
N ASP A 579 -2.22 -19.82 -9.46
CA ASP A 579 -2.45 -18.37 -9.50
C ASP A 579 -2.81 -17.84 -8.10
N VAL A 580 -3.58 -18.63 -7.33
CA VAL A 580 -3.98 -18.29 -5.95
C VAL A 580 -2.81 -18.41 -4.97
N GLU A 581 -1.99 -19.45 -5.10
CA GLU A 581 -0.76 -19.60 -4.32
C GLU A 581 0.21 -18.44 -4.60
N ALA A 582 0.46 -18.12 -5.88
CA ALA A 582 1.33 -17.02 -6.28
C ALA A 582 0.78 -15.65 -5.84
N CYS A 583 -0.54 -15.47 -5.84
CA CYS A 583 -1.14 -14.25 -5.32
C CYS A 583 -1.01 -14.17 -3.80
N TYR A 584 -1.26 -15.26 -3.08
CA TYR A 584 -1.13 -15.28 -1.62
C TYR A 584 0.30 -14.95 -1.17
N THR A 585 1.31 -15.52 -1.82
CA THR A 585 2.72 -15.19 -1.54
C THR A 585 3.04 -13.73 -1.86
N LEU A 586 2.49 -13.16 -2.94
CA LEU A 586 2.64 -11.74 -3.26
C LEU A 586 1.96 -10.82 -2.24
N GLN A 587 0.76 -11.16 -1.77
CA GLN A 587 0.06 -10.40 -0.73
C GLN A 587 0.88 -10.39 0.57
N TRP A 588 1.45 -11.53 0.94
CA TRP A 588 2.36 -11.63 2.09
C TRP A 588 3.64 -10.82 1.87
N ALA A 589 4.26 -10.90 0.69
CA ALA A 589 5.46 -10.14 0.36
C ALA A 589 5.20 -8.62 0.46
N ARG A 590 4.09 -8.14 -0.10
CA ARG A 590 3.66 -6.73 0.01
C ARG A 590 3.56 -6.28 1.46
N TYR A 591 2.90 -7.08 2.30
CA TYR A 591 2.73 -6.76 3.71
C TYR A 591 4.06 -6.80 4.49
N ALA A 592 4.83 -7.87 4.35
CA ALA A 592 6.08 -8.07 5.09
C ALA A 592 7.12 -7.00 4.72
N VAL A 593 7.36 -6.83 3.43
CA VAL A 593 8.34 -5.86 2.91
C VAL A 593 7.85 -4.42 3.09
N GLY A 594 6.53 -4.20 3.05
CA GLY A 594 5.97 -2.85 3.06
C GLY A 594 6.27 -2.11 1.76
N SER A 595 6.19 -2.80 0.63
CA SER A 595 6.41 -2.23 -0.70
C SER A 595 5.33 -2.71 -1.66
N ALA A 596 5.10 -1.93 -2.72
CA ALA A 596 4.26 -2.32 -3.85
C ALA A 596 5.06 -2.34 -5.17
N ALA A 597 6.36 -2.05 -5.13
CA ALA A 597 7.21 -1.99 -6.31
C ALA A 597 7.45 -3.41 -6.85
N GLY A 598 7.00 -3.68 -8.07
CA GLY A 598 7.12 -5.01 -8.70
C GLY A 598 8.57 -5.49 -8.81
N SER A 599 9.49 -4.60 -9.16
CA SER A 599 10.93 -4.91 -9.27
C SER A 599 11.56 -5.35 -7.95
N GLU A 600 11.10 -4.80 -6.83
CA GLU A 600 11.59 -5.14 -5.49
C GLU A 600 10.98 -6.46 -5.00
N LEU A 601 9.69 -6.65 -5.23
CA LEU A 601 8.95 -7.80 -4.72
C LEU A 601 9.20 -9.06 -5.53
N LYS A 602 9.55 -8.96 -6.81
CA LYS A 602 9.65 -10.12 -7.71
C LYS A 602 10.56 -11.22 -7.17
N CYS A 603 11.78 -10.87 -6.74
CA CYS A 603 12.73 -11.86 -6.24
C CYS A 603 12.25 -12.53 -4.94
N VAL A 604 11.72 -11.74 -4.01
CA VAL A 604 11.18 -12.25 -2.75
C VAL A 604 9.97 -13.14 -3.01
N GLN A 605 9.09 -12.73 -3.92
CA GLN A 605 7.92 -13.50 -4.30
C GLN A 605 8.30 -14.85 -4.91
N ASP A 606 9.31 -14.88 -5.79
CA ASP A 606 9.77 -16.13 -6.43
C ASP A 606 10.29 -17.12 -5.37
N ASP A 607 11.14 -16.64 -4.43
CA ASP A 607 11.66 -17.45 -3.31
C ASP A 607 10.54 -17.94 -2.37
N LEU A 608 9.62 -17.03 -1.99
CA LEU A 608 8.50 -17.36 -1.12
C LEU A 608 7.55 -18.35 -1.77
N THR A 609 7.27 -18.20 -3.06
CA THR A 609 6.39 -19.12 -3.81
C THR A 609 7.00 -20.51 -3.87
N ALA A 610 8.30 -20.62 -4.14
CA ALA A 610 8.99 -21.91 -4.13
C ALA A 610 8.91 -22.60 -2.75
N ALA A 611 9.20 -21.85 -1.68
CA ALA A 611 9.12 -22.38 -0.32
C ALA A 611 7.69 -22.75 0.09
N PHE A 612 6.70 -21.98 -0.35
CA PHE A 612 5.28 -22.24 -0.07
C PHE A 612 4.79 -23.52 -0.75
N VAL A 613 5.17 -23.73 -2.01
CA VAL A 613 4.87 -24.96 -2.76
C VAL A 613 5.55 -26.17 -2.12
N GLU A 614 6.84 -26.05 -1.74
CA GLU A 614 7.56 -27.13 -1.03
C GLU A 614 6.90 -27.47 0.30
N ALA A 615 6.35 -26.47 0.99
CA ALA A 615 5.62 -26.64 2.23
C ALA A 615 4.15 -27.05 2.05
N GLU A 616 3.73 -27.46 0.84
CA GLU A 616 2.36 -27.88 0.52
C GLU A 616 1.31 -26.81 0.91
N GLY A 617 1.65 -25.53 0.71
CA GLY A 617 0.76 -24.39 0.96
C GLY A 617 0.52 -24.07 2.44
N ARG A 618 1.35 -24.59 3.36
CA ARG A 618 1.22 -24.29 4.80
C ARG A 618 1.47 -22.82 5.09
N LEU A 619 0.55 -22.19 5.82
CA LEU A 619 0.55 -20.74 6.04
C LEU A 619 1.75 -20.24 6.86
N ASP A 620 2.21 -21.04 7.83
CA ASP A 620 3.33 -20.72 8.72
C ASP A 620 4.70 -20.73 8.02
N SER A 621 4.78 -21.38 6.85
CA SER A 621 6.02 -21.53 6.08
C SER A 621 6.54 -20.21 5.52
N LEU A 622 5.66 -19.27 5.14
CA LEU A 622 6.05 -18.04 4.44
C LEU A 622 6.92 -17.12 5.31
N VAL A 623 6.58 -16.96 6.59
CA VAL A 623 7.35 -16.10 7.50
C VAL A 623 8.75 -16.68 7.71
N LEU A 624 8.84 -18.00 7.94
CA LEU A 624 10.12 -18.67 8.14
C LEU A 624 10.97 -18.68 6.86
N ALA A 625 10.33 -18.86 5.69
CA ALA A 625 10.99 -18.76 4.40
C ALA A 625 11.57 -17.35 4.19
N LEU A 626 10.78 -16.30 4.44
CA LEU A 626 11.22 -14.91 4.33
C LEU A 626 12.45 -14.64 5.20
N VAL A 627 12.40 -15.03 6.48
CA VAL A 627 13.52 -14.84 7.42
C VAL A 627 14.79 -15.56 6.96
N GLY A 628 14.66 -16.67 6.23
CA GLY A 628 15.79 -17.41 5.66
C GLY A 628 16.43 -16.76 4.43
N THR A 629 15.73 -15.82 3.77
CA THR A 629 16.24 -15.18 2.55
C THR A 629 17.44 -14.26 2.82
N ARG A 630 18.23 -13.99 1.77
CA ARG A 630 19.21 -12.89 1.80
C ARG A 630 18.51 -11.53 1.84
N PHE A 631 17.37 -11.38 1.16
CA PHE A 631 16.56 -10.16 1.19
C PHE A 631 16.28 -9.68 2.61
N PHE A 632 15.97 -10.60 3.53
CA PHE A 632 15.68 -10.24 4.92
C PHE A 632 16.92 -9.71 5.66
N ARG A 633 18.12 -10.22 5.34
CA ARG A 633 19.36 -9.96 6.09
C ARG A 633 20.27 -8.90 5.48
N GLU A 634 20.11 -8.63 4.19
CA GLU A 634 21.02 -7.79 3.41
C GLU A 634 20.25 -6.74 2.62
N ARG A 635 20.92 -5.64 2.29
CA ARG A 635 20.45 -4.58 1.40
C ARG A 635 21.44 -4.29 0.28
N GLY A 636 20.95 -4.03 -0.92
CA GLY A 636 21.73 -3.57 -2.07
C GLY A 636 21.71 -2.05 -2.18
N GLY A 637 22.77 -1.49 -2.74
CA GLY A 637 22.82 -0.08 -3.13
C GLY A 637 23.98 0.19 -4.06
N ALA A 638 23.84 1.22 -4.91
CA ALA A 638 24.91 1.62 -5.81
C ALA A 638 26.23 1.80 -5.02
N PRO A 639 27.37 1.28 -5.52
CA PRO A 639 28.66 1.51 -4.90
C PRO A 639 28.87 3.03 -4.80
N SER A 640 29.07 3.52 -3.58
CA SER A 640 29.37 4.94 -3.37
C SER A 640 30.61 5.30 -4.22
N PRO A 641 30.56 6.31 -5.11
CA PRO A 641 31.75 6.75 -5.80
C PRO A 641 32.73 7.23 -4.72
N GLY A 642 33.85 6.50 -4.59
CA GLY A 642 34.76 6.55 -3.45
C GLY A 642 34.93 7.94 -2.83
N GLY A 643 34.33 8.13 -1.66
CA GLY A 643 34.70 9.17 -0.72
C GLY A 643 35.90 8.71 0.10
N ASP A 644 37.08 9.22 -0.24
CA ASP A 644 38.27 9.14 0.60
C ASP A 644 37.93 9.70 2.01
N PRO A 645 38.18 8.99 3.12
CA PRO A 645 37.79 9.43 4.45
C PRO A 645 38.77 10.49 4.95
N THR A 646 38.77 11.69 4.38
CA THR A 646 39.39 12.86 5.03
C THR A 646 38.65 14.16 4.71
N THR A 647 38.53 14.97 5.76
CA THR A 647 38.10 16.38 5.81
C THR A 647 36.59 16.62 5.76
N GLY A 648 36.02 16.74 6.97
CA GLY A 648 34.85 17.57 7.15
C GLY A 648 35.22 19.03 6.95
N GLU A 649 34.39 19.74 6.20
CA GLU A 649 34.27 21.19 6.30
C GLU A 649 32.87 21.58 5.80
N ASP A 650 32.18 22.31 6.68
CA ASP A 650 30.89 22.96 6.53
C ASP A 650 30.95 24.06 5.46
N PRO A 651 29.86 24.33 4.70
CA PRO A 651 29.72 25.66 4.14
C PRO A 651 28.32 26.24 4.35
N THR A 652 28.23 27.14 5.32
CA THR A 652 27.42 28.36 5.17
C THR A 652 28.10 29.36 4.23
N THR A 653 27.26 30.14 3.53
CA THR A 653 27.46 31.48 2.93
C THR A 653 27.64 31.59 1.41
N GLY A 654 26.81 32.46 0.83
CA GLY A 654 27.23 33.43 -0.20
C GLY A 654 26.72 33.17 -1.61
N GLY A 655 25.66 33.88 -2.01
CA GLY A 655 25.17 33.87 -3.39
C GLY A 655 26.02 34.68 -4.37
N GLU A 656 25.81 34.42 -5.66
CA GLU A 656 26.09 35.38 -6.71
C GLU A 656 25.14 35.16 -7.90
N THR A 657 24.46 36.24 -8.27
CA THR A 657 23.54 36.40 -9.40
C THR A 657 24.26 36.42 -10.73
N THR A 658 23.72 35.75 -11.75
CA THR A 658 23.88 36.18 -13.15
C THR A 658 22.55 36.09 -13.90
N THR A 659 22.07 37.26 -14.30
CA THR A 659 20.95 37.53 -15.19
C THR A 659 21.28 37.17 -16.64
N GLY A 660 20.31 36.59 -17.36
CA GLY A 660 20.29 36.46 -18.81
C GLY A 660 18.84 36.36 -19.29
N ASP A 661 18.43 37.33 -20.07
CA ASP A 661 17.06 37.77 -20.34
C ASP A 661 16.46 37.16 -21.63
N GLU A 662 15.16 37.39 -21.79
CA GLU A 662 14.39 37.50 -23.04
C GLU A 662 13.69 36.28 -23.69
N THR A 663 12.41 36.15 -23.30
CA THR A 663 11.18 36.25 -24.13
C THR A 663 10.92 35.29 -25.29
N THR A 664 9.74 34.66 -25.26
CA THR A 664 8.71 34.83 -26.32
C THR A 664 7.31 34.48 -25.84
N THR A 665 6.36 35.27 -26.34
CA THR A 665 4.96 35.44 -25.96
C THR A 665 3.97 34.68 -26.83
N SER A 666 2.78 34.42 -26.24
CA SER A 666 1.44 34.27 -26.85
C SER A 666 1.20 32.99 -27.66
N GLY A 667 0.04 32.33 -27.62
CA GLY A 667 -1.27 32.61 -27.06
C GLY A 667 -2.27 31.67 -27.74
N GLY A 668 -3.33 31.26 -27.04
CA GLY A 668 -4.34 30.36 -27.61
C GLY A 668 -5.59 30.27 -26.74
N SER A 669 -6.64 30.96 -27.18
CA SER A 669 -7.92 31.12 -26.50
C SER A 669 -8.78 29.84 -26.55
N THR A 670 -9.29 29.50 -25.37
CA THR A 670 -10.49 28.75 -24.97
C THR A 670 -11.67 28.67 -25.96
N THR A 671 -12.36 27.53 -25.94
CA THR A 671 -13.83 27.48 -25.77
C THR A 671 -14.21 26.40 -24.76
N GLY A 672 -14.44 26.84 -23.52
CA GLY A 672 -14.81 26.09 -22.33
C GLY A 672 -14.47 27.02 -21.17
N GLU A 673 -15.47 27.53 -20.47
CA GLU A 673 -15.33 28.61 -19.48
C GLU A 673 -14.27 28.22 -18.43
N PRO A 674 -13.13 28.94 -18.31
CA PRO A 674 -12.09 28.60 -17.36
C PRO A 674 -12.60 28.90 -15.96
N GLN A 675 -12.62 27.88 -15.08
CA GLN A 675 -12.63 28.14 -13.65
C GLN A 675 -11.40 29.02 -13.35
N PRO A 676 -11.56 30.19 -12.69
CA PRO A 676 -10.43 31.04 -12.41
C PRO A 676 -9.45 30.29 -11.50
N GLY A 677 -8.19 30.18 -11.94
CA GLY A 677 -7.10 29.74 -11.07
C GLY A 677 -7.00 30.62 -9.83
N PRO A 678 -6.28 30.17 -8.78
CA PRO A 678 -6.23 30.90 -7.53
C PRO A 678 -5.72 32.33 -7.75
N MET A 679 -6.42 33.34 -7.19
CA MET A 679 -5.95 34.73 -7.21
C MET A 679 -5.02 34.95 -6.01
N THR A 680 -3.84 35.51 -6.22
CA THR A 680 -2.81 35.65 -5.17
C THR A 680 -2.39 37.10 -4.98
N SER A 681 -1.78 37.42 -3.83
CA SER A 681 -1.01 38.65 -3.67
C SER A 681 0.09 38.75 -4.74
N PRO A 682 0.39 39.92 -5.31
CA PRO A 682 1.48 40.08 -6.28
C PRO A 682 2.81 39.54 -5.71
N GLY A 683 3.51 38.72 -6.50
CA GLY A 683 4.76 38.09 -6.05
C GLY A 683 4.59 36.76 -5.30
N ILE A 684 3.38 36.20 -5.30
CA ILE A 684 3.09 34.87 -4.76
C ILE A 684 2.68 33.93 -5.90
N ASP A 685 3.37 32.79 -6.00
CA ASP A 685 2.99 31.65 -6.83
C ASP A 685 2.35 30.55 -5.97
N VAL A 686 1.37 29.82 -6.51
CA VAL A 686 0.57 28.84 -5.76
C VAL A 686 0.42 27.55 -6.53
N GLN A 687 0.73 26.44 -5.86
CA GLN A 687 0.49 25.09 -6.35
C GLN A 687 -0.46 24.36 -5.41
N ILE A 688 -1.57 23.84 -5.96
CA ILE A 688 -2.55 23.05 -5.23
C ILE A 688 -2.34 21.59 -5.62
N THR A 689 -2.12 20.72 -4.64
CA THR A 689 -2.03 19.28 -4.78
C THR A 689 -3.24 18.64 -4.13
N GLN A 690 -3.96 17.81 -4.89
CA GLN A 690 -5.03 16.99 -4.34
C GLN A 690 -4.42 15.79 -3.63
N ASP A 691 -4.49 15.79 -2.31
CA ASP A 691 -3.91 14.73 -1.46
C ASP A 691 -4.79 13.48 -1.45
N SER A 692 -6.11 13.67 -1.47
CA SER A 692 -7.10 12.58 -1.52
C SER A 692 -8.46 13.04 -2.04
N LYS A 693 -9.25 12.11 -2.58
CA LYS A 693 -10.60 12.36 -3.10
C LYS A 693 -11.54 11.22 -2.72
N TRP A 694 -12.76 11.54 -2.31
CA TRP A 694 -13.86 10.60 -2.11
C TRP A 694 -15.15 11.15 -2.73
N GLU A 695 -16.24 10.36 -2.69
CA GLU A 695 -17.48 10.65 -3.43
C GLU A 695 -18.08 12.05 -3.20
N GLN A 696 -17.87 12.65 -2.02
CA GLN A 696 -18.48 13.92 -1.63
C GLN A 696 -17.46 14.99 -1.23
N GLY A 697 -16.16 14.73 -1.37
CA GLY A 697 -15.16 15.68 -0.89
C GLY A 697 -13.72 15.31 -1.22
N GLU A 698 -12.81 16.16 -0.81
CA GLU A 698 -11.39 16.01 -1.06
C GLU A 698 -10.56 16.74 0.00
N CYS A 699 -9.30 16.33 0.16
CA CYS A 699 -8.29 17.08 0.90
C CYS A 699 -7.20 17.56 -0.06
N ASN A 700 -6.76 18.80 0.16
CA ASN A 700 -5.78 19.48 -0.68
C ASN A 700 -4.66 20.08 0.18
N SER A 701 -3.44 20.01 -0.33
CA SER A 701 -2.27 20.75 0.14
C SER A 701 -1.95 21.87 -0.83
N VAL A 702 -1.66 23.05 -0.31
CA VAL A 702 -1.39 24.27 -1.07
C VAL A 702 0.00 24.78 -0.71
N THR A 703 0.89 24.82 -1.69
CA THR A 703 2.21 25.44 -1.56
C THR A 703 2.13 26.89 -2.03
N VAL A 704 2.68 27.79 -1.24
CA VAL A 704 2.71 29.23 -1.46
C VAL A 704 4.17 29.67 -1.55
N SER A 705 4.59 30.15 -2.71
CA SER A 705 5.98 30.50 -3.02
C SER A 705 6.13 32.00 -3.21
N ASN A 706 7.03 32.64 -2.46
CA ASN A 706 7.35 34.06 -2.64
C ASN A 706 8.38 34.21 -3.76
N THR A 707 7.96 34.72 -4.92
CA THR A 707 8.82 34.89 -6.09
C THR A 707 9.63 36.19 -6.07
N THR A 708 9.54 36.98 -4.99
CA THR A 708 10.19 38.29 -4.89
C THR A 708 11.50 38.27 -4.08
N GLY A 709 12.25 39.36 -4.16
CA GLY A 709 13.49 39.57 -3.40
C GLY A 709 13.30 40.11 -1.98
N ALA A 710 12.06 40.22 -1.48
CA ALA A 710 11.74 40.69 -0.13
C ALA A 710 10.69 39.80 0.53
N PRO A 711 10.60 39.74 1.88
CA PRO A 711 9.53 39.01 2.54
C PRO A 711 8.14 39.52 2.15
N ILE A 712 7.18 38.62 1.99
CA ILE A 712 5.78 38.93 1.64
C ILE A 712 4.84 38.30 2.64
N VAL A 713 3.83 39.07 3.07
CA VAL A 713 2.66 38.52 3.75
C VAL A 713 1.69 37.96 2.71
N TRP A 714 1.46 36.65 2.76
CA TRP A 714 0.73 35.96 1.70
C TRP A 714 -0.78 35.95 1.92
N GLN A 715 -1.51 36.01 0.81
CA GLN A 715 -2.94 35.78 0.72
C GLN A 715 -3.22 35.01 -0.58
N VAL A 716 -4.04 33.98 -0.49
CA VAL A 716 -4.41 33.10 -1.61
C VAL A 716 -5.92 32.98 -1.68
N VAL A 717 -6.51 33.21 -2.84
CA VAL A 717 -7.94 33.06 -3.07
C VAL A 717 -8.14 31.84 -3.97
N ILE A 718 -8.88 30.83 -3.50
CA ILE A 718 -9.15 29.63 -4.28
C ILE A 718 -10.64 29.58 -4.62
N ALA A 719 -10.96 29.46 -5.91
CA ALA A 719 -12.33 29.33 -6.39
C ALA A 719 -12.82 27.88 -6.20
N MET A 720 -13.76 27.68 -5.28
CA MET A 720 -14.40 26.38 -5.04
C MET A 720 -15.69 26.57 -4.23
N GLN A 721 -16.63 25.65 -4.40
CA GLN A 721 -17.88 25.59 -3.63
C GLN A 721 -17.85 24.37 -2.72
N GLY A 722 -18.47 24.48 -1.55
CA GLY A 722 -18.51 23.41 -0.55
C GLY A 722 -18.35 23.95 0.87
N THR A 723 -18.27 23.03 1.83
CA THR A 723 -18.06 23.31 3.25
C THR A 723 -16.70 22.77 3.67
N ILE A 724 -15.81 23.65 4.15
CA ILE A 724 -14.53 23.24 4.73
C ILE A 724 -14.80 22.43 5.99
N GLN A 725 -14.36 21.17 5.98
CA GLN A 725 -14.45 20.26 7.11
C GLN A 725 -13.25 20.47 8.05
N ASN A 726 -12.09 20.76 7.48
CA ASN A 726 -10.86 21.00 8.22
C ASN A 726 -9.93 21.92 7.42
N ALA A 727 -9.13 22.72 8.12
CA ALA A 727 -8.11 23.59 7.54
C ALA A 727 -6.93 23.70 8.52
N TRP A 728 -5.70 23.69 8.01
CA TRP A 728 -4.49 23.80 8.83
C TRP A 728 -3.50 24.78 8.21
N ASN A 729 -2.65 25.39 9.05
CA ASN A 729 -1.63 26.38 8.68
C ASN A 729 -2.16 27.63 7.93
N ALA A 730 -3.47 27.87 7.97
CA ALA A 730 -4.09 29.02 7.36
C ALA A 730 -5.44 29.35 8.01
N LYS A 731 -5.81 30.62 7.97
CA LYS A 731 -7.17 31.10 8.23
C LYS A 731 -7.86 31.32 6.91
N TYR A 732 -9.17 31.08 6.88
CA TYR A 732 -9.97 31.39 5.70
C TYR A 732 -11.20 32.24 6.03
N THR A 733 -11.64 32.99 5.02
CA THR A 733 -12.99 33.56 4.94
C THR A 733 -13.61 33.13 3.63
N GLN A 734 -14.91 32.81 3.65
CA GLN A 734 -15.64 32.33 2.47
C GLN A 734 -16.55 33.42 1.91
N ASP A 735 -16.52 33.62 0.59
CA ASP A 735 -17.58 34.29 -0.16
C ASP A 735 -18.39 33.26 -0.98
N ALA A 736 -19.38 33.71 -1.76
CA ALA A 736 -20.31 32.81 -2.46
C ALA A 736 -19.64 31.84 -3.46
N MET A 737 -18.41 32.11 -3.93
CA MET A 737 -17.70 31.25 -4.89
C MET A 737 -16.21 31.05 -4.59
N HIS A 738 -15.67 31.66 -3.53
CA HIS A 738 -14.23 31.64 -3.24
C HIS A 738 -13.94 31.49 -1.75
N PHE A 739 -12.79 30.88 -1.47
CA PHE A 739 -12.15 30.91 -0.15
C PHE A 739 -10.93 31.81 -0.21
N VAL A 740 -10.87 32.81 0.67
CA VAL A 740 -9.72 33.68 0.86
C VAL A 740 -8.91 33.17 2.05
N TRP A 741 -7.71 32.66 1.77
CA TRP A 741 -6.76 32.07 2.70
C TRP A 741 -5.65 33.06 3.06
N THR A 742 -5.28 33.09 4.34
CA THR A 742 -4.19 33.90 4.89
C THR A 742 -3.42 33.09 5.91
N GLY A 743 -2.12 33.35 6.07
CA GLY A 743 -1.31 32.59 7.04
C GLY A 743 -1.66 32.85 8.51
N GLU A 744 -1.33 31.89 9.35
CA GLU A 744 -1.27 32.02 10.79
C GLU A 744 -0.09 32.90 11.22
N PRO A 745 -0.07 33.46 12.45
CA PRO A 745 1.00 34.38 12.88
C PRO A 745 2.44 33.87 12.68
N TYR A 746 2.66 32.55 12.70
CA TYR A 746 3.97 31.93 12.54
C TYR A 746 4.38 31.68 11.09
N ASN A 747 3.46 31.71 10.13
CA ASN A 747 3.75 31.47 8.71
C ASN A 747 3.16 32.53 7.77
N ALA A 748 2.54 33.59 8.29
CA ALA A 748 1.92 34.64 7.49
C ALA A 748 2.91 35.40 6.60
N GLU A 749 4.17 35.51 6.99
CA GLU A 749 5.24 36.12 6.20
C GLU A 749 6.16 35.04 5.62
N VAL A 750 6.32 35.02 4.30
CA VAL A 750 7.25 34.14 3.60
C VAL A 750 8.50 34.94 3.23
N ALA A 751 9.69 34.45 3.59
CA ALA A 751 10.96 35.07 3.22
C ALA A 751 11.10 35.20 1.69
N ALA A 752 12.00 36.08 1.23
CA ALA A 752 12.32 36.22 -0.19
C ALA A 752 12.73 34.86 -0.78
N GLN A 753 12.15 34.47 -1.93
CA GLN A 753 12.35 33.16 -2.56
C GLN A 753 11.99 31.95 -1.67
N GLY A 754 11.33 32.17 -0.53
CA GLY A 754 10.90 31.13 0.39
C GLY A 754 9.56 30.54 -0.01
N THR A 755 9.23 29.41 0.62
CA THR A 755 7.93 28.75 0.48
C THR A 755 7.29 28.51 1.83
N THR A 756 5.97 28.44 1.85
CA THR A 756 5.19 27.92 2.98
C THR A 756 4.06 27.07 2.43
N SER A 757 3.40 26.29 3.27
CA SER A 757 2.27 25.47 2.85
C SER A 757 1.15 25.45 3.88
N PHE A 758 -0.06 25.30 3.37
CA PHE A 758 -1.27 25.06 4.15
C PHE A 758 -2.10 23.97 3.49
N GLY A 759 -3.17 23.54 4.13
CA GLY A 759 -4.10 22.62 3.48
C GLY A 759 -5.48 22.65 4.10
N PHE A 760 -6.41 21.99 3.41
CA PHE A 760 -7.80 21.95 3.79
C PHE A 760 -8.49 20.72 3.22
N CYS A 761 -9.55 20.28 3.89
CA CYS A 761 -10.49 19.29 3.38
C CYS A 761 -11.84 19.96 3.15
N ILE A 762 -12.44 19.74 1.99
CA ILE A 762 -13.71 20.31 1.56
C ILE A 762 -14.71 19.20 1.25
N LEU A 763 -15.96 19.42 1.64
CA LEU A 763 -17.11 18.61 1.25
C LEU A 763 -17.95 19.40 0.25
N TYR A 764 -18.22 18.85 -0.93
CA TYR A 764 -18.93 19.51 -2.04
C TYR A 764 -20.44 19.57 -1.85
#